data_AF-A0A6G8NNL2-F1
#
_entry.id   AF-A0A6G8NNL2-F1
#
_cell.length_a   1.000
_cell.length_b   1.000
_cell.length_c   1.000
_cell.angle_alpha   90.00
_cell.angle_beta   90.00
_cell.angle_gamma   90.00
#
_symmetry.space_group_name_H-M   'P 1'
#
loop_
_entity.id
_entity.type
_entity.pdbx_description
1 polymer ?
#
loop_
_entity_poly.entity_id
_entity_poly.type
_entity_poly.pdbx_seq_one_letter_code
_entity_poly.pdbx_strand_id
1 'polypeptide(L)'
;MASVNAVSASGLSQINQWLAALGGGENASNVANPDSSTLSTTGNGIQIGALAANALHVVSDTVGGITGLVGGAAIFQADIQQAIKDYETTGGISGTTTKALVSDVAGLVSGGLLVAVAAAQAAGASSVVLAGIGTIALPEALALAAATGVAAVILGGVGLLPNDVSSNISGSSNVYSGLNLSDQTSDLTLPAVVVTGSSQPDMTIVSENGMVVTQTWRSADDSYTESTTYTSVSRTNIASEVTTDVNGENGLKTVTTINYNPGGSECTFNQSVTSSVNPNDLIGGAGGTETQSGTVQTLSISGTGFNATLSGAAINISAGASAAISGHNNTITQNAGSTVTLDSSDSNTVENAVTGQQFTISDGTISASGNNGPFGGGATDSFTTNNDGSMSLSISNASGALSDTDTFGSTGELTQDRQFTNGYLADVINYTNGVESGEDFYNTASQETEALSDFTNGTSQVTFYTGLPSNETSETDAFSGANGTGTRTGALFNLTNGTSQEYSFTGLPSGESSVDQFFSGTNASGTQTESLYDFTNGTSQAQYFTGLSSGVSELIENYMGADGAGTETSQITDFSAGNSQVSTYTGLASNETSETQAFTGANGTGTQTAALFNLTNGTSQEYSFTGLSSGESSVDQFFSGTNASGTQTESLYDFTNGTSQAQYEPPRESWRLLGLS
;
A
#
# COMPACT_ATOMS: atom_id res chain seq x y z
N MET A 1 -44.62 -23.10 -8.99
CA MET A 1 -45.11 -24.22 -8.16
C MET A 1 -43.88 -25.01 -7.71
N ALA A 2 -43.31 -24.65 -6.58
CA ALA A 2 -42.19 -25.39 -5.99
C ALA A 2 -42.77 -26.56 -5.19
N SER A 3 -42.22 -27.76 -5.41
CA SER A 3 -42.63 -28.99 -4.76
C SER A 3 -42.43 -28.89 -3.24
N VAL A 4 -43.52 -29.01 -2.49
CA VAL A 4 -43.48 -29.26 -1.05
C VAL A 4 -42.80 -30.62 -0.87
N ASN A 5 -41.58 -30.64 -0.34
CA ASN A 5 -40.90 -31.87 0.03
C ASN A 5 -41.75 -32.57 1.09
N ALA A 6 -42.17 -33.81 0.80
CA ALA A 6 -42.87 -34.64 1.76
C ALA A 6 -41.95 -34.86 2.97
N VAL A 7 -42.44 -34.52 4.16
CA VAL A 7 -41.81 -34.86 5.43
C VAL A 7 -41.52 -36.36 5.40
N SER A 8 -40.24 -36.75 5.52
CA SER A 8 -39.84 -38.15 5.47
C SER A 8 -40.56 -38.91 6.58
N ALA A 9 -40.92 -40.18 6.32
CA ALA A 9 -41.59 -41.02 7.32
C ALA A 9 -40.82 -41.11 8.65
N SER A 10 -39.51 -40.88 8.64
CA SER A 10 -38.67 -40.77 9.83
C SER A 10 -38.96 -39.50 10.64
N GLY A 11 -39.11 -38.34 10.00
CA GLY A 11 -39.42 -37.08 10.69
C GLY A 11 -40.80 -37.10 11.36
N LEU A 12 -41.80 -37.67 10.68
CA LEU A 12 -43.14 -37.88 11.25
C LEU A 12 -43.14 -38.89 12.41
N SER A 13 -42.32 -39.94 12.33
CA SER A 13 -42.16 -40.91 13.41
C SER A 13 -41.47 -40.31 14.64
N GLN A 14 -40.51 -39.39 14.43
CA GLN A 14 -39.76 -38.74 15.51
C GLN A 14 -40.62 -37.69 16.23
N ILE A 15 -41.43 -36.93 15.48
CA ILE A 15 -42.45 -36.04 16.04
C ILE A 15 -43.48 -36.82 16.86
N ASN A 16 -43.95 -37.97 16.37
CA ASN A 16 -44.88 -38.82 17.12
C ASN A 16 -44.25 -39.42 18.40
N GLN A 17 -42.95 -39.73 18.39
CA GLN A 17 -42.24 -40.17 19.59
C GLN A 17 -42.05 -39.04 20.61
N TRP A 18 -41.75 -37.82 20.15
CA TRP A 18 -41.66 -36.63 21.02
C TRP A 18 -43.02 -36.29 21.65
N LEU A 19 -44.09 -36.35 20.86
CA LEU A 19 -45.46 -36.15 21.35
C LEU A 19 -45.89 -37.24 22.35
N ALA A 20 -45.47 -38.50 22.14
CA ALA A 20 -45.75 -39.60 23.08
C ALA A 20 -44.94 -39.47 24.38
N ALA A 21 -43.66 -39.06 24.31
CA ALA A 21 -42.79 -38.87 25.48
C ALA A 21 -43.22 -37.67 26.34
N LEU A 22 -43.60 -36.56 25.69
CA LEU A 22 -44.18 -35.40 26.38
C LEU A 22 -45.56 -35.71 26.99
N GLY A 23 -46.36 -36.55 26.33
CA GLY A 23 -47.62 -37.07 26.90
C GLY A 23 -47.42 -38.05 28.07
N GLY A 24 -46.21 -38.61 28.21
CA GLY A 24 -45.80 -39.46 29.33
C GLY A 24 -45.21 -38.70 30.53
N GLY A 25 -44.98 -37.40 30.42
CA GLY A 25 -44.45 -36.55 31.49
C GLY A 25 -42.93 -36.39 31.54
N GLU A 26 -42.20 -36.70 30.45
CA GLU A 26 -40.76 -36.42 30.38
C GLU A 26 -40.48 -34.94 30.05
N ASN A 27 -39.38 -34.38 30.57
CA ASN A 27 -38.96 -33.02 30.21
C ASN A 27 -38.23 -33.00 28.85
N ALA A 28 -38.21 -31.83 28.20
CA ALA A 28 -37.67 -31.67 26.85
C ALA A 28 -36.16 -31.96 26.71
N SER A 29 -35.35 -31.89 27.79
CA SER A 29 -33.91 -32.14 27.71
C SER A 29 -33.57 -33.63 27.62
N ASN A 30 -34.40 -34.51 28.17
CA ASN A 30 -34.19 -35.97 28.09
C ASN A 30 -34.71 -36.58 26.77
N VAL A 31 -35.66 -35.89 26.12
CA VAL A 31 -36.21 -36.28 24.81
C VAL A 31 -35.23 -35.99 23.66
N ALA A 32 -34.29 -35.05 23.85
CA ALA A 32 -33.31 -34.64 22.85
C ALA A 32 -32.04 -35.51 22.81
N ASN A 33 -31.78 -36.37 23.81
CA ASN A 33 -30.56 -37.19 23.86
C ASN A 33 -30.81 -38.54 24.57
N PRO A 34 -31.18 -39.62 23.85
CA PRO A 34 -31.63 -40.87 24.46
C PRO A 34 -30.45 -41.81 24.66
N ASP A 35 -29.78 -41.74 25.81
CA ASP A 35 -28.85 -42.80 26.22
C ASP A 35 -29.49 -43.74 27.25
N SER A 36 -29.21 -45.03 27.06
CA SER A 36 -30.12 -46.12 27.40
C SER A 36 -30.26 -46.47 28.90
N SER A 37 -31.46 -46.99 29.24
CA SER A 37 -31.80 -47.86 30.37
C SER A 37 -32.07 -47.23 31.76
N THR A 38 -33.33 -46.88 32.02
CA THR A 38 -34.14 -47.43 33.14
C THR A 38 -35.56 -46.86 33.08
N LEU A 39 -36.51 -47.65 32.59
CA LEU A 39 -37.95 -47.35 32.66
C LEU A 39 -38.49 -47.73 34.05
N SER A 40 -38.96 -46.74 34.80
CA SER A 40 -39.77 -46.91 36.01
C SER A 40 -41.07 -46.14 35.85
N THR A 41 -42.13 -46.89 35.50
CA THR A 41 -43.52 -46.44 35.40
C THR A 41 -44.04 -45.83 36.71
N THR A 42 -44.35 -44.53 36.69
CA THR A 42 -45.36 -43.95 37.59
C THR A 42 -46.26 -43.04 36.76
N GLY A 43 -47.48 -43.51 36.48
CA GLY A 43 -48.44 -42.82 35.64
C GLY A 43 -48.97 -41.56 36.31
N ASN A 44 -48.86 -40.44 35.59
CA ASN A 44 -49.79 -39.31 35.57
C ASN A 44 -49.63 -38.65 34.20
N GLY A 45 -50.18 -39.30 33.17
CA GLY A 45 -50.21 -38.80 31.81
C GLY A 45 -51.07 -37.53 31.73
N ILE A 46 -50.41 -36.39 31.63
CA ILE A 46 -50.98 -35.14 31.16
C ILE A 46 -51.38 -35.37 29.69
N GLN A 47 -52.69 -35.52 29.44
CA GLN A 47 -53.27 -35.65 28.11
C GLN A 47 -53.19 -34.33 27.31
N ILE A 48 -51.99 -33.88 26.92
CA ILE A 48 -51.82 -32.80 25.94
C ILE A 48 -52.08 -33.30 24.49
N GLY A 49 -51.98 -34.62 24.25
CA GLY A 49 -52.25 -35.21 22.94
C GLY A 49 -53.70 -35.10 22.46
N ALA A 50 -54.69 -34.97 23.37
CA ALA A 50 -56.10 -34.81 23.00
C ALA A 50 -56.51 -33.34 22.80
N LEU A 51 -55.79 -32.38 23.39
CA LEU A 51 -56.11 -30.96 23.27
C LEU A 51 -55.51 -30.34 22.00
N ALA A 52 -54.29 -30.73 21.62
CA ALA A 52 -53.66 -30.27 20.39
C ALA A 52 -54.34 -30.85 19.14
N ALA A 53 -54.75 -32.12 19.17
CA ALA A 53 -55.50 -32.75 18.08
C ALA A 53 -56.92 -32.17 17.92
N ASN A 54 -57.61 -31.82 19.02
CA ASN A 54 -58.92 -31.17 18.94
C ASN A 54 -58.83 -29.68 18.60
N ALA A 55 -57.80 -28.96 19.05
CA ALA A 55 -57.59 -27.57 18.66
C ALA A 55 -57.28 -27.44 17.15
N LEU A 56 -56.53 -28.39 16.57
CA LEU A 56 -56.30 -28.43 15.12
C LEU A 56 -57.55 -28.84 14.32
N HIS A 57 -58.40 -29.71 14.87
CA HIS A 57 -59.65 -30.13 14.20
C HIS A 57 -60.77 -29.06 14.30
N VAL A 58 -60.75 -28.21 15.34
CA VAL A 58 -61.72 -27.10 15.51
C VAL A 58 -61.39 -25.90 14.60
N VAL A 59 -60.13 -25.74 14.18
CA VAL A 59 -59.73 -24.72 13.19
C VAL A 59 -60.17 -25.08 11.76
N SER A 60 -60.43 -26.36 11.46
CA SER A 60 -60.93 -26.80 10.15
C SER A 60 -62.43 -26.50 9.94
N ASP A 61 -63.26 -26.63 10.98
CA ASP A 61 -64.72 -26.66 10.79
C ASP A 61 -65.48 -25.41 11.26
N THR A 62 -64.80 -24.39 11.79
CA THR A 62 -65.43 -23.10 12.16
C THR A 62 -64.84 -21.93 11.38
N VAL A 63 -64.75 -22.06 10.06
CA VAL A 63 -64.54 -20.93 9.13
C VAL A 63 -65.88 -20.21 8.96
N GLY A 64 -66.21 -19.34 9.92
CA GLY A 64 -67.52 -18.69 9.92
C GLY A 64 -67.72 -17.64 11.00
N GLY A 65 -66.74 -16.76 11.22
CA GLY A 65 -67.01 -15.43 11.79
C GLY A 65 -66.58 -15.17 13.23
N ILE A 66 -65.29 -15.24 13.53
CA ILE A 66 -64.65 -14.41 14.59
C ILE A 66 -63.21 -14.10 14.12
N THR A 67 -62.93 -12.84 13.74
CA THR A 67 -61.69 -12.41 13.06
C THR A 67 -60.45 -12.25 13.97
N GLY A 68 -60.53 -12.57 15.26
CA GLY A 68 -59.44 -12.35 16.22
C GLY A 68 -58.47 -13.53 16.44
N LEU A 69 -58.91 -14.78 16.25
CA LEU A 69 -58.08 -15.96 16.60
C LEU A 69 -57.19 -16.49 15.46
N VAL A 70 -57.44 -16.07 14.23
CA VAL A 70 -56.77 -16.62 13.02
C VAL A 70 -55.33 -16.12 12.89
N GLY A 71 -55.00 -14.96 13.49
CA GLY A 71 -53.64 -14.41 13.47
C GLY A 71 -52.65 -15.21 14.31
N GLY A 72 -52.99 -15.53 15.55
CA GLY A 72 -52.07 -16.19 16.49
C GLY A 72 -51.68 -17.62 16.09
N ALA A 73 -52.61 -18.38 15.51
CA ALA A 73 -52.32 -19.74 15.08
C ALA A 73 -51.41 -19.79 13.83
N ALA A 74 -51.53 -18.82 12.93
CA ALA A 74 -50.69 -18.73 11.73
C ALA A 74 -49.27 -18.27 12.06
N ILE A 75 -49.12 -17.36 13.03
CA ILE A 75 -47.81 -16.88 13.51
C ILE A 75 -47.10 -18.01 14.29
N PHE A 76 -47.83 -18.72 15.16
CA PHE A 76 -47.27 -19.87 15.88
C PHE A 76 -46.78 -20.98 14.93
N GLN A 77 -47.51 -21.23 13.83
CA GLN A 77 -47.09 -22.19 12.82
C GLN A 77 -45.82 -21.74 12.08
N ALA A 78 -45.67 -20.44 11.80
CA ALA A 78 -44.48 -19.89 11.16
C ALA A 78 -43.25 -20.03 12.07
N ASP A 79 -43.42 -19.76 13.36
CA ASP A 79 -42.34 -19.86 14.34
C ASP A 79 -41.91 -21.31 14.62
N ILE A 80 -42.84 -22.28 14.55
CA ILE A 80 -42.48 -23.71 14.57
C ILE A 80 -41.65 -24.08 13.34
N GLN A 81 -42.01 -23.60 12.14
CA GLN A 81 -41.24 -23.87 10.93
C GLN A 81 -39.84 -23.24 10.99
N GLN A 82 -39.74 -22.06 11.61
CA GLN A 82 -38.45 -21.41 11.84
C GLN A 82 -37.59 -22.19 12.85
N ALA A 83 -38.17 -22.74 13.92
CA ALA A 83 -37.44 -23.57 14.88
C ALA A 83 -36.90 -24.86 14.27
N ILE A 84 -37.67 -25.48 13.36
CA ILE A 84 -37.22 -26.65 12.59
C ILE A 84 -36.02 -26.26 11.72
N LYS A 85 -36.08 -25.13 11.02
CA LYS A 85 -34.96 -24.63 10.21
C LYS A 85 -33.71 -24.34 11.05
N ASP A 86 -33.86 -23.67 12.20
CA ASP A 86 -32.75 -23.35 13.10
C ASP A 86 -32.04 -24.64 13.54
N TYR A 87 -32.81 -25.66 13.92
CA TYR A 87 -32.27 -26.95 14.35
C TYR A 87 -31.57 -27.71 13.21
N GLU A 88 -32.17 -27.73 12.01
CA GLU A 88 -31.57 -28.37 10.84
C GLU A 88 -30.26 -27.71 10.40
N THR A 89 -30.11 -26.39 10.59
CA THR A 89 -28.91 -25.64 10.16
C THR A 89 -27.83 -25.53 11.21
N THR A 90 -28.17 -25.43 12.49
CA THR A 90 -27.22 -25.12 13.56
C THR A 90 -27.10 -26.19 14.64
N GLY A 91 -27.94 -27.24 14.60
CA GLY A 91 -28.00 -28.27 15.64
C GLY A 91 -28.66 -27.82 16.95
N GLY A 92 -29.16 -26.59 17.01
CA GLY A 92 -29.90 -26.00 18.13
C GLY A 92 -30.99 -25.04 17.64
N ILE A 93 -31.91 -24.62 18.52
CA ILE A 93 -32.92 -23.61 18.20
C ILE A 93 -32.40 -22.26 18.70
N SER A 94 -32.45 -21.21 17.87
CA SER A 94 -31.93 -19.90 18.27
C SER A 94 -32.73 -19.29 19.43
N GLY A 95 -32.06 -18.53 20.30
CA GLY A 95 -32.72 -17.86 21.44
C GLY A 95 -33.85 -16.91 21.02
N THR A 96 -33.75 -16.32 19.82
CA THR A 96 -34.81 -15.48 19.22
C THR A 96 -36.05 -16.31 18.89
N THR A 97 -35.87 -17.46 18.23
CA THR A 97 -36.98 -18.36 17.87
C THR A 97 -37.64 -18.99 19.10
N THR A 98 -36.86 -19.32 20.14
CA THR A 98 -37.41 -19.80 21.42
C THR A 98 -38.30 -18.75 22.09
N LYS A 99 -37.86 -17.49 22.13
CA LYS A 99 -38.66 -16.39 22.72
C LYS A 99 -39.96 -16.15 21.94
N ALA A 100 -39.91 -16.23 20.61
CA ALA A 100 -41.09 -16.07 19.76
C ALA A 100 -42.12 -17.19 19.98
N LEU A 101 -41.68 -18.45 19.99
CA LEU A 101 -42.54 -19.61 20.28
C LEU A 101 -43.22 -19.53 21.65
N VAL A 102 -42.49 -19.12 22.69
CA VAL A 102 -43.06 -18.98 24.05
C VAL A 102 -44.11 -17.88 24.09
N SER A 103 -43.88 -16.75 23.41
CA SER A 103 -44.83 -15.66 23.29
C SER A 103 -46.12 -16.10 22.59
N ASP A 104 -45.98 -16.87 21.51
CA ASP A 104 -47.12 -17.33 20.72
C ASP A 104 -47.95 -18.39 21.43
N VAL A 105 -47.31 -19.32 22.16
CA VAL A 105 -48.02 -20.28 23.02
C VAL A 105 -48.79 -19.54 24.12
N ALA A 106 -48.18 -18.55 24.75
CA ALA A 106 -48.84 -17.73 25.76
C ALA A 106 -50.06 -16.99 25.16
N GLY A 107 -49.94 -16.46 23.94
CA GLY A 107 -51.03 -15.81 23.20
C GLY A 107 -52.17 -16.78 22.83
N LEU A 108 -51.84 -18.00 22.40
CA LEU A 108 -52.83 -19.01 22.02
C LEU A 108 -53.61 -19.53 23.23
N VAL A 109 -52.93 -19.75 24.37
CA VAL A 109 -53.55 -20.20 25.62
C VAL A 109 -54.44 -19.12 26.22
N SER A 110 -54.00 -17.87 26.22
CA SER A 110 -54.81 -16.74 26.73
C SER A 110 -56.00 -16.43 25.81
N GLY A 111 -55.85 -16.55 24.49
CA GLY A 111 -56.96 -16.45 23.54
C GLY A 111 -58.02 -17.55 23.70
N GLY A 112 -57.60 -18.80 23.90
CA GLY A 112 -58.51 -19.94 24.14
C GLY A 112 -59.27 -19.82 25.46
N LEU A 113 -58.60 -19.38 26.53
CA LEU A 113 -59.21 -19.14 27.84
C LEU A 113 -60.30 -18.05 27.74
N LEU A 114 -60.02 -16.95 27.03
CA LEU A 114 -60.95 -15.83 26.91
C LEU A 114 -62.23 -16.22 26.16
N VAL A 115 -62.12 -17.03 25.09
CA VAL A 115 -63.28 -17.51 24.31
C VAL A 115 -64.12 -18.49 25.12
N ALA A 116 -63.51 -19.41 25.87
CA ALA A 116 -64.24 -20.37 26.70
C ALA A 116 -65.00 -19.68 27.85
N VAL A 117 -64.38 -18.67 28.47
CA VAL A 117 -65.01 -17.87 29.54
C VAL A 117 -66.13 -16.99 29.00
N ALA A 118 -65.94 -16.36 27.83
CA ALA A 118 -66.98 -15.55 27.19
C ALA A 118 -68.19 -16.39 26.75
N ALA A 119 -67.98 -17.57 26.19
CA ALA A 119 -69.05 -18.48 25.78
C ALA A 119 -69.85 -19.01 26.99
N ALA A 120 -69.17 -19.35 28.09
CA ALA A 120 -69.83 -19.80 29.31
C ALA A 120 -70.64 -18.69 29.99
N GLN A 121 -70.13 -17.45 29.98
CA GLN A 121 -70.87 -16.28 30.47
C GLN A 121 -72.12 -15.99 29.61
N ALA A 122 -71.99 -16.02 28.29
CA ALA A 122 -73.10 -15.81 27.37
C ALA A 122 -74.20 -16.89 27.49
N ALA A 123 -73.81 -18.13 27.83
CA ALA A 123 -74.73 -19.23 28.08
C ALA A 123 -75.33 -19.24 29.51
N GLY A 124 -74.93 -18.31 30.38
CA GLY A 124 -75.41 -18.23 31.77
C GLY A 124 -74.88 -19.36 32.68
N ALA A 125 -73.77 -19.99 32.32
CA ALA A 125 -73.17 -21.05 33.12
C ALA A 125 -72.56 -20.51 34.42
N SER A 126 -72.71 -21.22 35.54
CA SER A 126 -72.11 -20.84 36.82
C SER A 126 -70.64 -21.21 36.96
N SER A 127 -70.10 -22.01 36.02
CA SER A 127 -68.72 -22.50 36.03
C SER A 127 -68.19 -22.79 34.63
N VAL A 128 -66.86 -22.77 34.49
CA VAL A 128 -66.13 -23.08 33.26
C VAL A 128 -65.23 -24.28 33.55
N VAL A 129 -65.33 -25.32 32.72
CA VAL A 129 -64.41 -26.45 32.80
C VAL A 129 -63.18 -26.10 31.99
N LEU A 130 -62.05 -25.93 32.68
CA LEU A 130 -60.76 -25.72 32.03
C LEU A 130 -60.00 -27.05 32.05
N ALA A 131 -59.62 -27.51 30.85
CA ALA A 131 -58.93 -28.78 30.70
C ALA A 131 -57.61 -28.78 31.50
N GLY A 132 -57.46 -29.72 32.43
CA GLY A 132 -56.27 -29.88 33.26
C GLY A 132 -56.30 -29.19 34.63
N ILE A 133 -57.19 -28.21 34.83
CA ILE A 133 -57.34 -27.47 36.11
C ILE A 133 -58.71 -27.69 36.78
N GLY A 134 -59.64 -28.37 36.09
CA GLY A 134 -60.95 -28.71 36.62
C GLY A 134 -62.00 -27.62 36.39
N THR A 135 -63.18 -27.83 36.98
CA THR A 135 -64.29 -26.88 36.89
C THR A 135 -64.05 -25.73 37.86
N ILE A 136 -63.83 -24.52 37.33
CA ILE A 136 -63.67 -23.31 38.14
C ILE A 136 -64.94 -22.46 38.08
N ALA A 137 -65.24 -21.73 39.15
CA ALA A 137 -66.42 -20.86 39.16
C ALA A 137 -66.24 -19.75 38.11
N LEU A 138 -67.31 -19.40 37.39
CA LEU A 138 -67.23 -18.39 36.34
C LEU A 138 -66.62 -17.04 36.80
N PRO A 139 -66.88 -16.55 38.04
CA PRO A 139 -66.24 -15.33 38.53
C PRO A 139 -64.71 -15.45 38.69
N GLU A 140 -64.22 -16.61 39.11
CA GLU A 140 -62.78 -16.89 39.25
C GLU A 140 -62.13 -17.01 37.87
N ALA A 141 -62.84 -17.62 36.92
CA ALA A 141 -62.42 -17.69 35.52
C ALA A 141 -62.35 -16.29 34.86
N LEU A 142 -63.30 -15.41 35.17
CA LEU A 142 -63.29 -14.01 34.73
C LEU A 142 -62.13 -13.22 35.35
N ALA A 143 -61.85 -13.43 36.63
CA ALA A 143 -60.74 -12.79 37.33
C ALA A 143 -59.38 -13.23 36.75
N LEU A 144 -59.24 -14.52 36.44
CA LEU A 144 -58.04 -15.06 35.82
C LEU A 144 -57.84 -14.53 34.39
N ALA A 145 -58.93 -14.43 33.60
CA ALA A 145 -58.89 -13.80 32.30
C ALA A 145 -58.55 -12.30 32.37
N ALA A 146 -59.06 -11.58 33.37
CA ALA A 146 -58.75 -10.16 33.60
C ALA A 146 -57.29 -9.94 34.04
N ALA A 147 -56.71 -10.86 34.82
CA ALA A 147 -55.31 -10.80 35.27
C ALA A 147 -54.31 -10.95 34.11
N THR A 148 -54.70 -11.56 32.99
CA THR A 148 -53.86 -11.64 31.78
C THR A 148 -53.82 -10.34 30.94
N GLY A 149 -54.40 -9.24 31.44
CA GLY A 149 -54.12 -7.87 30.98
C GLY A 149 -54.74 -7.43 29.65
N VAL A 150 -55.22 -8.34 28.80
CA VAL A 150 -55.72 -8.00 27.45
C VAL A 150 -57.26 -7.78 27.41
N ALA A 151 -58.01 -8.19 28.44
CA ALA A 151 -59.48 -8.17 28.40
C ALA A 151 -60.14 -6.82 28.77
N ALA A 152 -59.41 -5.86 29.35
CA ALA A 152 -60.02 -4.61 29.84
C ALA A 152 -60.44 -3.64 28.72
N VAL A 153 -59.80 -3.69 27.54
CA VAL A 153 -60.03 -2.72 26.46
C VAL A 153 -61.17 -3.15 25.52
N ILE A 154 -61.42 -4.45 25.36
CA ILE A 154 -62.42 -4.96 24.40
C ILE A 154 -63.83 -5.07 25.03
N LEU A 155 -63.93 -5.33 26.33
CA LEU A 155 -65.24 -5.46 27.00
C LEU A 155 -65.88 -4.12 27.42
N GLY A 156 -65.09 -3.05 27.55
CA GLY A 156 -65.60 -1.70 27.79
C GLY A 156 -66.24 -1.04 26.55
N GLY A 157 -65.79 -1.42 25.34
CA GLY A 157 -66.23 -0.79 24.09
C GLY A 157 -67.60 -1.24 23.56
N VAL A 158 -68.13 -2.37 24.03
CA VAL A 158 -69.42 -2.95 23.56
C VAL A 158 -70.58 -2.83 24.56
N GLY A 159 -70.40 -2.12 25.67
CA GLY A 159 -71.49 -1.78 26.60
C GLY A 159 -72.12 -2.95 27.35
N LEU A 160 -71.41 -4.08 27.50
CA LEU A 160 -71.91 -5.30 28.15
C LEU A 160 -71.46 -5.49 29.61
N LEU A 161 -70.81 -4.49 30.22
CA LEU A 161 -70.55 -4.50 31.66
C LEU A 161 -71.71 -3.80 32.40
N PRO A 162 -72.40 -4.49 33.33
CA PRO A 162 -73.30 -3.83 34.27
C PRO A 162 -72.51 -2.76 35.05
N ASN A 163 -73.13 -1.59 35.28
CA ASN A 163 -72.50 -0.43 35.93
C ASN A 163 -71.81 -0.77 37.27
N ASP A 164 -72.26 -1.83 37.92
CA ASP A 164 -71.80 -2.31 39.22
C ASP A 164 -70.43 -3.01 39.15
N VAL A 165 -70.02 -3.50 37.97
CA VAL A 165 -68.69 -4.11 37.75
C VAL A 165 -67.66 -3.05 37.37
N SER A 166 -68.08 -2.02 36.63
CA SER A 166 -67.25 -0.85 36.33
C SER A 166 -66.85 -0.09 37.60
N SER A 167 -67.77 0.05 38.57
CA SER A 167 -67.47 0.72 39.84
C SER A 167 -66.53 -0.10 40.76
N ASN A 168 -66.60 -1.43 40.71
CA ASN A 168 -65.71 -2.32 41.47
C ASN A 168 -64.28 -2.36 40.91
N ILE A 169 -64.10 -2.21 39.59
CA ILE A 169 -62.77 -2.11 38.96
C ILE A 169 -62.12 -0.74 39.22
N SER A 170 -62.90 0.34 39.29
CA SER A 170 -62.40 1.65 39.76
C SER A 170 -62.20 1.73 41.28
N GLY A 171 -62.88 0.87 42.06
CA GLY A 171 -62.79 0.77 43.52
C GLY A 171 -61.68 -0.16 44.04
N SER A 172 -61.07 -0.98 43.17
CA SER A 172 -59.98 -1.89 43.52
C SER A 172 -58.58 -1.24 43.53
N SER A 173 -58.49 0.09 43.51
CA SER A 173 -57.21 0.82 43.74
C SER A 173 -56.58 0.54 45.11
N ASN A 174 -57.32 -0.14 46.02
CA ASN A 174 -56.84 -0.56 47.35
C ASN A 174 -56.43 -2.04 47.45
N VAL A 175 -56.44 -2.83 46.36
CA VAL A 175 -55.90 -4.21 46.38
C VAL A 175 -54.40 -4.23 46.04
N TYR A 176 -53.85 -3.13 45.53
CA TYR A 176 -52.41 -2.95 45.26
C TYR A 176 -51.69 -2.03 46.26
N SER A 177 -52.37 -1.46 47.27
CA SER A 177 -51.75 -0.66 48.33
C SER A 177 -51.27 -1.47 49.54
N GLY A 178 -51.50 -2.80 49.53
CA GLY A 178 -50.97 -3.75 50.53
C GLY A 178 -49.65 -4.44 50.13
N LEU A 179 -49.13 -4.21 48.91
CA LEU A 179 -47.82 -4.68 48.48
C LEU A 179 -46.75 -3.65 48.87
N ASN A 180 -46.47 -3.53 50.16
CA ASN A 180 -45.29 -2.84 50.64
C ASN A 180 -44.08 -3.80 50.58
N LEU A 181 -43.34 -3.80 49.46
CA LEU A 181 -42.11 -4.58 49.26
C LEU A 181 -40.88 -3.97 49.97
N SER A 182 -41.04 -3.40 51.17
CA SER A 182 -39.93 -2.69 51.86
C SER A 182 -39.71 -3.03 53.32
N ASP A 183 -40.04 -4.26 53.78
CA ASP A 183 -39.55 -4.71 55.09
C ASP A 183 -39.23 -6.22 55.11
N GLN A 184 -37.95 -6.52 54.90
CA GLN A 184 -37.37 -7.86 55.06
C GLN A 184 -36.75 -7.92 56.46
N THR A 185 -37.52 -8.35 57.47
CA THR A 185 -36.99 -9.19 58.55
C THR A 185 -38.10 -9.97 59.25
N SER A 186 -37.75 -11.19 59.64
CA SER A 186 -38.42 -12.14 60.55
C SER A 186 -39.48 -13.11 59.97
N ASP A 187 -38.95 -14.30 59.64
CA ASP A 187 -39.47 -15.63 59.96
C ASP A 187 -40.97 -15.91 59.80
N LEU A 188 -41.32 -16.54 58.66
CA LEU A 188 -42.42 -17.49 58.59
C LEU A 188 -42.01 -18.74 57.82
N THR A 189 -41.85 -19.85 58.55
CA THR A 189 -41.67 -21.20 58.01
C THR A 189 -43.01 -21.82 57.64
N LEU A 190 -43.23 -22.17 56.36
CA LEU A 190 -44.19 -23.21 55.93
C LEU A 190 -43.63 -23.96 54.68
N PRO A 191 -43.90 -25.27 54.54
CA PRO A 191 -43.07 -26.18 53.75
C PRO A 191 -43.51 -26.34 52.29
N ALA A 192 -42.51 -26.60 51.44
CA ALA A 192 -42.59 -27.22 50.12
C ALA A 192 -43.28 -26.42 49.00
N VAL A 193 -42.52 -25.54 48.34
CA VAL A 193 -42.64 -25.27 46.90
C VAL A 193 -41.24 -25.25 46.29
N VAL A 194 -41.13 -25.95 45.16
CA VAL A 194 -39.94 -26.22 44.35
C VAL A 194 -39.31 -24.92 43.85
N VAL A 195 -38.01 -24.76 44.08
CA VAL A 195 -37.17 -23.70 43.51
C VAL A 195 -36.69 -24.14 42.12
N THR A 196 -37.04 -23.37 41.09
CA THR A 196 -36.21 -23.22 39.89
C THR A 196 -36.01 -21.73 39.65
N GLY A 197 -35.01 -21.18 40.32
CA GLY A 197 -34.46 -19.85 40.07
C GLY A 197 -32.95 -19.97 40.00
N SER A 198 -32.42 -20.04 38.77
CA SER A 198 -31.01 -19.86 38.50
C SER A 198 -30.63 -18.41 38.77
N SER A 199 -30.15 -18.14 39.98
CA SER A 199 -29.23 -17.06 40.29
C SER A 199 -28.46 -17.50 41.54
N GLN A 200 -27.26 -18.06 41.36
CA GLN A 200 -26.38 -18.30 42.51
C GLN A 200 -26.08 -16.92 43.13
N PRO A 201 -26.32 -16.73 44.44
CA PRO A 201 -25.97 -15.47 45.09
C PRO A 201 -24.45 -15.31 45.09
N ASP A 202 -23.97 -14.06 45.03
CA ASP A 202 -22.57 -13.74 45.29
C ASP A 202 -22.13 -14.44 46.58
N MET A 203 -21.13 -15.31 46.48
CA MET A 203 -20.65 -16.08 47.61
C MET A 203 -19.44 -15.36 48.19
N THR A 204 -19.65 -14.70 49.33
CA THR A 204 -18.57 -14.13 50.14
C THR A 204 -18.10 -15.18 51.14
N ILE A 205 -17.00 -15.86 50.85
CA ILE A 205 -16.36 -16.80 51.77
C ILE A 205 -15.30 -16.03 52.56
N VAL A 206 -15.56 -15.79 53.85
CA VAL A 206 -14.54 -15.26 54.77
C VAL A 206 -13.78 -16.44 55.36
N SER A 207 -12.51 -16.58 54.99
CA SER A 207 -11.61 -17.59 55.56
C SER A 207 -11.22 -17.27 57.01
N GLU A 208 -10.84 -18.28 57.81
CA GLU A 208 -10.48 -18.14 59.24
C GLU A 208 -9.32 -17.16 59.50
N ASN A 209 -8.54 -16.82 58.48
CA ASN A 209 -7.43 -15.87 58.47
C ASN A 209 -7.83 -14.46 58.02
N GLY A 210 -9.12 -14.15 57.88
CA GLY A 210 -9.63 -12.82 57.57
C GLY A 210 -9.54 -12.41 56.10
N MET A 211 -9.24 -13.35 55.19
CA MET A 211 -9.36 -13.09 53.75
C MET A 211 -10.82 -13.26 53.34
N VAL A 212 -11.37 -12.23 52.69
CA VAL A 212 -12.68 -12.25 52.04
C VAL A 212 -12.46 -12.70 50.60
N VAL A 213 -13.07 -13.82 50.20
CA VAL A 213 -13.17 -14.26 48.80
C VAL A 213 -14.59 -13.95 48.34
N THR A 214 -14.73 -13.05 47.37
CA THR A 214 -16.03 -12.76 46.74
C THR A 214 -16.07 -13.44 45.38
N GLN A 215 -16.86 -14.50 45.24
CA GLN A 215 -17.20 -15.05 43.92
C GLN A 215 -18.46 -14.35 43.41
N THR A 216 -18.31 -13.56 42.35
CA THR A 216 -19.43 -12.87 41.70
C THR A 216 -19.80 -13.57 40.41
N TRP A 217 -21.05 -14.06 40.33
CA TRP A 217 -21.57 -14.70 39.12
C TRP A 217 -22.42 -13.69 38.35
N ARG A 218 -21.89 -13.14 37.26
CA ARG A 218 -22.67 -12.32 36.32
C ARG A 218 -22.88 -13.08 35.02
N SER A 219 -24.09 -13.58 34.80
CA SER A 219 -24.55 -14.01 33.47
C SER A 219 -25.14 -12.79 32.75
N ALA A 220 -24.29 -12.05 32.06
CA ALA A 220 -24.75 -11.20 30.97
C ALA A 220 -24.28 -11.87 29.68
N ASP A 221 -25.24 -12.27 28.84
CA ASP A 221 -25.03 -12.69 27.46
C ASP A 221 -23.87 -13.70 27.27
N ASP A 222 -24.11 -14.96 27.67
CA ASP A 222 -23.24 -16.13 27.43
C ASP A 222 -21.79 -16.07 27.94
N SER A 223 -21.39 -15.07 28.76
CA SER A 223 -20.08 -15.02 29.43
C SER A 223 -20.16 -15.26 30.94
N TYR A 224 -19.07 -15.76 31.55
CA TYR A 224 -18.94 -15.81 33.02
C TYR A 224 -17.59 -15.24 33.48
N THR A 225 -17.66 -14.34 34.45
CA THR A 225 -16.49 -13.84 35.19
C THR A 225 -16.42 -14.59 36.51
N GLU A 226 -15.31 -15.29 36.77
CA GLU A 226 -14.95 -15.80 38.09
C GLU A 226 -13.86 -14.88 38.68
N SER A 227 -14.27 -13.87 39.46
CA SER A 227 -13.31 -13.08 40.23
C SER A 227 -13.02 -13.76 41.56
N THR A 228 -11.74 -13.98 41.89
CA THR A 228 -11.30 -14.34 43.24
C THR A 228 -10.54 -13.15 43.81
N THR A 229 -11.31 -12.18 44.34
CA THR A 229 -10.73 -10.99 44.97
C THR A 229 -10.43 -11.26 46.43
N TYR A 230 -9.16 -11.16 46.85
CA TYR A 230 -8.75 -11.18 48.26
C TYR A 230 -8.77 -9.74 48.82
N THR A 231 -9.86 -9.30 49.44
CA THR A 231 -9.97 -7.91 49.89
C THR A 231 -9.50 -7.70 51.33
N SER A 232 -8.48 -6.85 51.51
CA SER A 232 -8.27 -6.07 52.74
C SER A 232 -8.58 -4.62 52.44
N VAL A 233 -9.52 -4.01 53.16
CA VAL A 233 -10.02 -2.62 52.98
C VAL A 233 -8.95 -1.51 53.02
N SER A 234 -7.69 -1.84 53.31
CA SER A 234 -6.57 -0.90 53.34
C SER A 234 -5.48 -1.15 52.29
N ARG A 235 -5.57 -2.20 51.46
CA ARG A 235 -4.49 -2.66 50.53
C ARG A 235 -3.10 -2.88 51.16
N THR A 236 -2.92 -2.59 52.45
CA THR A 236 -1.64 -2.70 53.17
C THR A 236 -1.29 -4.13 53.59
N ASN A 237 -2.22 -5.09 53.44
CA ASN A 237 -2.04 -6.49 53.85
C ASN A 237 -2.42 -7.51 52.75
N ILE A 238 -2.72 -7.08 51.52
CA ILE A 238 -3.05 -7.99 50.41
C ILE A 238 -1.75 -8.43 49.75
N ALA A 239 -1.60 -9.72 49.45
CA ALA A 239 -0.45 -10.24 48.71
C ALA A 239 -0.75 -10.45 47.22
N SER A 240 -1.98 -10.83 46.84
CA SER A 240 -2.36 -11.09 45.46
C SER A 240 -3.89 -11.06 45.23
N GLU A 241 -4.34 -10.65 44.05
CA GLU A 241 -5.72 -10.75 43.52
C GLU A 241 -5.68 -11.53 42.21
N VAL A 242 -6.61 -12.47 42.00
CA VAL A 242 -6.70 -13.25 40.76
C VAL A 242 -8.11 -13.17 40.19
N THR A 243 -8.26 -12.64 38.99
CA THR A 243 -9.52 -12.57 38.24
C THR A 243 -9.44 -13.50 37.04
N THR A 244 -10.44 -14.35 36.85
CA THR A 244 -10.56 -15.23 35.68
C THR A 244 -11.84 -14.88 34.92
N ASP A 245 -11.71 -14.32 33.73
CA ASP A 245 -12.81 -14.05 32.82
C ASP A 245 -12.87 -15.13 31.74
N VAL A 246 -14.04 -15.75 31.57
CA VAL A 246 -14.28 -16.70 30.48
C VAL A 246 -15.39 -16.16 29.59
N ASN A 247 -15.01 -15.77 28.38
CA ASN A 247 -15.96 -15.36 27.36
C ASN A 247 -16.55 -16.63 26.72
N GLY A 248 -17.84 -16.88 26.93
CA GLY A 248 -18.49 -18.09 26.40
C GLY A 248 -18.92 -17.98 24.94
N GLU A 249 -18.84 -16.81 24.30
CA GLU A 249 -19.10 -16.65 22.86
C GLU A 249 -17.94 -17.16 22.00
N ASN A 250 -16.71 -16.89 22.43
CA ASN A 250 -15.49 -17.27 21.69
C ASN A 250 -14.64 -18.33 22.42
N GLY A 251 -15.05 -18.72 23.62
CA GLY A 251 -14.34 -19.69 24.45
C GLY A 251 -12.94 -19.21 24.84
N LEU A 252 -12.71 -17.91 25.05
CA LEU A 252 -11.43 -17.41 25.54
C LEU A 252 -11.44 -17.28 27.07
N LYS A 253 -10.34 -17.67 27.71
CA LYS A 253 -10.10 -17.56 29.15
C LYS A 253 -8.98 -16.56 29.41
N THR A 254 -9.32 -15.44 30.04
CA THR A 254 -8.39 -14.41 30.50
C THR A 254 -8.16 -14.55 32.00
N VAL A 255 -6.93 -14.78 32.43
CA VAL A 255 -6.56 -14.82 33.85
C VAL A 255 -5.68 -13.60 34.13
N THR A 256 -6.13 -12.73 35.03
CA THR A 256 -5.37 -11.57 35.52
C THR A 256 -4.97 -11.81 36.97
N THR A 257 -3.69 -11.67 37.29
CA THR A 257 -3.13 -11.78 38.64
C THR A 257 -2.45 -10.46 39.00
N ILE A 258 -2.90 -9.79 40.06
CA ILE A 258 -2.27 -8.57 40.60
C ILE A 258 -1.59 -8.93 41.91
N ASN A 259 -0.27 -8.86 41.99
CA ASN A 259 0.48 -9.01 43.24
C ASN A 259 0.75 -7.64 43.84
N TYR A 260 0.13 -7.38 44.98
CA TYR A 260 0.31 -6.17 45.76
C TYR A 260 1.59 -6.28 46.58
N ASN A 261 2.45 -5.25 46.57
CA ASN A 261 3.62 -5.18 47.45
C ASN A 261 3.23 -4.45 48.75
N PRO A 262 3.04 -5.15 49.89
CA PRO A 262 2.56 -4.53 51.11
C PRO A 262 3.55 -3.47 51.60
N GLY A 263 3.17 -2.19 51.50
CA GLY A 263 4.01 -1.04 51.90
C GLY A 263 4.86 -0.43 50.79
N GLY A 264 4.87 -0.99 49.57
CA GLY A 264 5.49 -0.38 48.38
C GLY A 264 4.50 0.49 47.59
N SER A 265 4.97 1.43 46.77
CA SER A 265 4.11 2.28 45.93
C SER A 265 3.56 1.61 44.66
N GLU A 266 4.03 0.40 44.36
CA GLU A 266 3.79 -0.31 43.10
C GLU A 266 3.30 -1.75 43.34
N CYS A 267 2.52 -2.26 42.40
CA CYS A 267 2.03 -3.63 42.32
C CYS A 267 2.45 -4.22 40.97
N THR A 268 2.61 -5.54 40.88
CA THR A 268 2.84 -6.22 39.59
C THR A 268 1.55 -6.86 39.12
N PHE A 269 1.21 -6.78 37.84
CA PHE A 269 0.12 -7.58 37.28
C PHE A 269 0.64 -8.52 36.19
N ASN A 270 -0.06 -9.63 36.00
CA ASN A 270 0.17 -10.58 34.92
C ASN A 270 -1.17 -11.08 34.39
N GLN A 271 -1.41 -10.92 33.11
CA GLN A 271 -2.60 -11.31 32.38
C GLN A 271 -2.22 -12.34 31.31
N SER A 272 -2.95 -13.45 31.24
CA SER A 272 -2.81 -14.46 30.21
C SER A 272 -4.16 -14.78 29.59
N VAL A 273 -4.23 -14.74 28.26
CA VAL A 273 -5.39 -15.13 27.45
C VAL A 273 -5.10 -16.48 26.81
N THR A 274 -5.92 -17.46 27.14
CA THR A 274 -5.80 -18.84 26.64
C THR A 274 -7.09 -19.28 25.97
N SER A 275 -7.00 -20.23 25.03
CA SER A 275 -8.19 -20.89 24.51
C SER A 275 -8.80 -21.80 25.58
N SER A 276 -10.12 -21.76 25.78
CA SER A 276 -10.85 -22.74 26.61
C SER A 276 -10.82 -24.14 26.01
N VAL A 277 -10.58 -24.27 24.70
CA VAL A 277 -10.49 -25.55 23.98
C VAL A 277 -9.12 -26.20 24.20
N ASN A 278 -8.06 -25.39 24.27
CA ASN A 278 -6.72 -25.83 24.60
C ASN A 278 -6.04 -24.83 25.56
N PRO A 279 -6.07 -25.07 26.88
CA PRO A 279 -5.52 -24.14 27.87
C PRO A 279 -3.99 -23.95 27.76
N ASN A 280 -3.32 -24.73 26.91
CA ASN A 280 -1.89 -24.56 26.61
C ASN A 280 -1.61 -23.61 25.43
N ASP A 281 -2.62 -23.20 24.66
CA ASP A 281 -2.48 -22.17 23.62
C ASP A 281 -2.58 -20.78 24.26
N LEU A 282 -1.43 -20.16 24.51
CA LEU A 282 -1.35 -18.76 24.90
C LEU A 282 -1.59 -17.90 23.67
N ILE A 283 -2.77 -17.28 23.59
CA ILE A 283 -3.18 -16.43 22.47
C ILE A 283 -2.61 -15.02 22.65
N GLY A 284 -2.48 -14.58 23.90
CA GLY A 284 -1.87 -13.31 24.26
C GLY A 284 -1.60 -13.22 25.75
N GLY A 285 -0.65 -12.38 26.15
CA GLY A 285 -0.34 -12.15 27.55
C GLY A 285 0.25 -10.76 27.76
N ALA A 286 -0.11 -10.14 28.88
CA ALA A 286 0.30 -8.80 29.24
C ALA A 286 0.70 -8.77 30.72
N GLY A 287 1.89 -8.30 31.05
CA GLY A 287 2.32 -8.23 32.45
C GLY A 287 3.21 -7.03 32.72
N GLY A 288 3.18 -6.48 33.92
CA GLY A 288 3.88 -5.23 34.18
C GLY A 288 3.72 -4.74 35.61
N THR A 289 4.00 -3.46 35.81
CA THR A 289 3.83 -2.78 37.10
C THR A 289 2.75 -1.70 36.97
N GLU A 290 1.94 -1.56 38.02
CA GLU A 290 0.98 -0.46 38.18
C GLU A 290 1.19 0.22 39.54
N THR A 291 0.86 1.50 39.64
CA THR A 291 0.82 2.19 40.93
C THR A 291 -0.34 1.65 41.78
N GLN A 292 -0.29 1.87 43.10
CA GLN A 292 -1.45 1.53 43.95
C GLN A 292 -2.76 2.24 43.54
N SER A 293 -2.71 3.30 42.73
CA SER A 293 -3.89 3.98 42.17
C SER A 293 -4.38 3.39 40.84
N GLY A 294 -3.76 2.32 40.33
CA GLY A 294 -4.12 1.65 39.08
C GLY A 294 -3.53 2.31 37.82
N THR A 295 -2.50 3.15 37.96
CA THR A 295 -1.80 3.72 36.80
C THR A 295 -0.71 2.76 36.37
N VAL A 296 -0.80 2.21 35.17
CA VAL A 296 0.22 1.30 34.61
C VAL A 296 1.52 2.07 34.38
N GLN A 297 2.61 1.60 34.98
CA GLN A 297 3.95 2.19 34.90
C GLN A 297 4.80 1.45 33.87
N THR A 298 4.71 0.11 33.85
CA THR A 298 5.36 -0.72 32.84
C THR A 298 4.38 -1.76 32.31
N LEU A 299 4.47 -2.11 31.03
CA LEU A 299 3.63 -3.14 30.40
C LEU A 299 4.43 -3.93 29.39
N SER A 300 4.59 -5.23 29.60
CA SER A 300 5.17 -6.17 28.63
C SER A 300 4.08 -6.95 27.93
N ILE A 301 4.04 -6.91 26.60
CA ILE A 301 3.02 -7.54 25.75
C ILE A 301 3.63 -8.72 25.00
N SER A 302 2.89 -9.82 24.94
CA SER A 302 3.19 -11.04 24.19
C SER A 302 1.93 -11.51 23.45
N GLY A 303 2.10 -12.14 22.28
CA GLY A 303 0.98 -12.56 21.42
C GLY A 303 0.31 -11.40 20.69
N THR A 304 -0.82 -11.68 20.02
CA THR A 304 -1.45 -10.74 19.07
C THR A 304 -2.80 -10.23 19.54
N GLY A 305 -3.20 -9.03 19.11
CA GLY A 305 -4.54 -8.48 19.32
C GLY A 305 -4.76 -7.81 20.68
N PHE A 306 -3.68 -7.38 21.33
CA PHE A 306 -3.78 -6.66 22.60
C PHE A 306 -4.23 -5.22 22.36
N ASN A 307 -5.26 -4.75 23.08
CA ASN A 307 -5.74 -3.36 22.97
C ASN A 307 -5.72 -2.71 24.35
N ALA A 308 -5.08 -1.54 24.51
CA ALA A 308 -5.07 -0.82 25.78
C ALA A 308 -5.10 0.70 25.61
N THR A 309 -5.65 1.39 26.62
CA THR A 309 -5.57 2.85 26.75
C THR A 309 -4.67 3.17 27.94
N LEU A 310 -3.45 3.65 27.67
CA LEU A 310 -2.38 3.85 28.63
C LEU A 310 -1.78 5.23 28.49
N SER A 311 -1.38 5.83 29.60
CA SER A 311 -0.71 7.11 29.61
C SER A 311 0.47 7.12 30.58
N GLY A 312 1.64 7.56 30.11
CA GLY A 312 2.86 7.62 30.92
C GLY A 312 3.56 6.29 31.13
N ALA A 313 3.21 5.24 30.39
CA ALA A 313 3.70 3.88 30.62
C ALA A 313 4.95 3.55 29.78
N ALA A 314 5.86 2.74 30.33
CA ALA A 314 6.91 2.09 29.58
C ALA A 314 6.43 0.71 29.08
N ILE A 315 6.17 0.59 27.79
CA ILE A 315 5.57 -0.59 27.15
C ILE A 315 6.66 -1.37 26.41
N ASN A 316 6.74 -2.69 26.55
CA ASN A 316 7.67 -3.55 25.84
C ASN A 316 6.89 -4.60 25.05
N ILE A 317 6.95 -4.57 23.72
CA ILE A 317 6.22 -5.47 22.83
C ILE A 317 7.19 -6.56 22.36
N SER A 318 6.96 -7.79 22.81
CA SER A 318 7.81 -8.95 22.52
C SER A 318 7.85 -9.27 21.02
N ALA A 319 8.90 -9.95 20.55
CA ALA A 319 9.04 -10.32 19.15
C ALA A 319 7.81 -11.12 18.65
N GLY A 320 7.28 -10.76 17.48
CA GLY A 320 6.08 -11.39 16.91
C GLY A 320 4.74 -11.00 17.54
N ALA A 321 4.73 -10.17 18.59
CA ALA A 321 3.50 -9.73 19.27
C ALA A 321 2.83 -8.55 18.53
N SER A 322 1.54 -8.31 18.77
CA SER A 322 0.85 -7.12 18.25
C SER A 322 -0.04 -6.43 19.29
N ALA A 323 0.00 -5.10 19.31
CA ALA A 323 -0.76 -4.27 20.25
C ALA A 323 -1.32 -2.99 19.59
N ALA A 324 -2.56 -2.62 19.92
CA ALA A 324 -3.08 -1.27 19.71
C ALA A 324 -3.08 -0.51 21.03
N ILE A 325 -2.32 0.58 21.11
CA ILE A 325 -2.19 1.42 22.30
C ILE A 325 -2.81 2.79 22.00
N SER A 326 -3.73 3.21 22.85
CA SER A 326 -4.28 4.57 22.88
C SER A 326 -3.79 5.30 24.14
N GLY A 327 -3.84 6.63 24.17
CA GLY A 327 -3.35 7.45 25.30
C GLY A 327 -1.93 8.02 25.11
N HIS A 328 -1.39 8.71 26.11
CA HIS A 328 -0.34 9.72 25.90
C HIS A 328 0.93 9.52 26.73
N ASN A 329 2.07 10.03 26.25
CA ASN A 329 3.37 10.00 26.94
C ASN A 329 3.88 8.59 27.25
N ASN A 330 3.57 7.59 26.42
CA ASN A 330 4.12 6.25 26.60
C ASN A 330 5.50 6.14 25.94
N THR A 331 6.38 5.33 26.53
CA THR A 331 7.66 4.90 25.94
C THR A 331 7.53 3.45 25.53
N ILE A 332 7.54 3.14 24.24
CA ILE A 332 7.20 1.83 23.70
C ILE A 332 8.43 1.19 23.06
N THR A 333 8.99 0.16 23.68
CA THR A 333 10.06 -0.65 23.13
C THR A 333 9.46 -1.76 22.25
N GLN A 334 9.73 -1.72 20.95
CA GLN A 334 9.25 -2.69 19.96
C GLN A 334 10.36 -3.69 19.60
N ASN A 335 10.15 -4.99 19.80
CA ASN A 335 11.10 -6.03 19.41
C ASN A 335 10.85 -6.53 17.98
N ALA A 336 11.81 -7.27 17.40
CA ALA A 336 11.77 -7.75 16.02
C ALA A 336 10.44 -8.47 15.65
N GLY A 337 9.85 -8.09 14.52
CA GLY A 337 8.64 -8.73 13.98
C GLY A 337 7.36 -8.48 14.79
N SER A 338 7.38 -7.56 15.75
CA SER A 338 6.16 -7.12 16.45
C SER A 338 5.47 -5.95 15.74
N THR A 339 4.18 -5.74 16.02
CA THR A 339 3.37 -4.67 15.43
C THR A 339 2.76 -3.79 16.51
N VAL A 340 2.91 -2.47 16.41
CA VAL A 340 2.21 -1.52 17.28
C VAL A 340 1.31 -0.60 16.46
N THR A 341 0.05 -0.45 16.88
CA THR A 341 -0.88 0.54 16.36
C THR A 341 -1.07 1.61 17.43
N LEU A 342 -0.88 2.87 17.09
CA LEU A 342 -1.07 3.99 18.02
C LEU A 342 -2.31 4.78 17.64
N ASP A 343 -3.26 4.90 18.56
CA ASP A 343 -4.47 5.72 18.42
C ASP A 343 -4.46 6.79 19.53
N SER A 344 -3.65 7.83 19.34
CA SER A 344 -3.48 8.90 20.32
C SER A 344 -3.29 10.27 19.67
N SER A 345 -3.83 11.30 20.32
CA SER A 345 -3.70 12.70 19.93
C SER A 345 -2.41 13.36 20.44
N ASP A 346 -1.67 12.70 21.34
CA ASP A 346 -0.58 13.31 22.10
C ASP A 346 0.73 12.50 21.96
N SER A 347 1.83 13.07 22.46
CA SER A 347 3.19 12.56 22.22
C SER A 347 3.41 11.13 22.75
N ASN A 348 3.89 10.21 21.92
CA ASN A 348 4.40 8.89 22.33
C ASN A 348 5.79 8.68 21.75
N THR A 349 6.66 7.96 22.45
CA THR A 349 8.00 7.61 21.98
C THR A 349 8.05 6.11 21.69
N VAL A 350 8.39 5.71 20.47
CA VAL A 350 8.60 4.31 20.09
C VAL A 350 10.10 4.06 19.90
N GLU A 351 10.67 3.12 20.62
CA GLU A 351 12.06 2.69 20.51
C GLU A 351 12.12 1.31 19.87
N ASN A 352 12.85 1.18 18.75
CA ASN A 352 13.12 -0.13 18.17
C ASN A 352 14.24 -0.81 18.96
N ALA A 353 13.92 -1.90 19.64
CA ALA A 353 14.85 -2.61 20.51
C ALA A 353 16.06 -3.22 19.77
N VAL A 354 15.94 -3.47 18.46
CA VAL A 354 16.99 -4.09 17.64
C VAL A 354 18.02 -3.06 17.19
N THR A 355 17.55 -1.87 16.80
CA THR A 355 18.41 -0.81 16.23
C THR A 355 18.77 0.29 17.22
N GLY A 356 18.07 0.38 18.36
CA GLY A 356 18.20 1.47 19.33
C GLY A 356 17.69 2.82 18.81
N GLN A 357 17.02 2.85 17.66
CA GLN A 357 16.45 4.06 17.10
C GLN A 357 15.16 4.44 17.84
N GLN A 358 15.07 5.71 18.25
CA GLN A 358 13.91 6.27 18.93
C GLN A 358 13.12 7.16 17.96
N PHE A 359 11.86 6.83 17.73
CA PHE A 359 10.88 7.65 17.02
C PHE A 359 10.06 8.40 18.07
N THR A 360 10.32 9.69 18.23
CA THR A 360 9.46 10.56 19.05
C THR A 360 8.38 11.13 18.15
N ILE A 361 7.14 10.71 18.37
CA ILE A 361 5.98 11.20 17.61
C ILE A 361 5.35 12.29 18.47
N SER A 362 5.61 13.57 18.17
CA SER A 362 4.85 14.69 18.77
C SER A 362 3.74 15.10 17.81
N ASP A 363 2.50 14.69 18.13
CA ASP A 363 1.22 14.97 17.45
C ASP A 363 0.66 13.90 16.46
N GLY A 364 1.08 12.63 16.57
CA GLY A 364 0.51 11.42 15.88
C GLY A 364 0.59 11.41 14.33
N THR A 365 0.77 10.31 13.57
CA THR A 365 0.95 8.85 13.75
C THR A 365 2.12 8.38 12.82
N ILE A 366 2.31 7.14 12.30
CA ILE A 366 1.55 6.65 11.12
C ILE A 366 2.01 5.23 10.70
N SER A 367 1.11 4.27 10.83
CA SER A 367 0.62 3.50 9.67
C SER A 367 -0.87 3.78 9.63
N ALA A 368 -1.30 4.72 8.79
CA ALA A 368 -2.69 5.12 8.68
C ALA A 368 -3.25 4.57 7.36
N SER A 369 -3.76 3.34 7.38
CA SER A 369 -4.86 3.02 6.47
C SER A 369 -6.13 3.62 7.10
N GLY A 370 -6.40 4.90 6.85
CA GLY A 370 -7.53 5.60 7.44
C GLY A 370 -7.80 6.93 6.76
N ASN A 371 -9.03 7.10 6.26
CA ASN A 371 -9.49 8.18 5.36
C ASN A 371 -9.35 9.64 5.84
N ASN A 372 -8.69 9.97 6.95
CA ASN A 372 -8.59 11.35 7.46
C ASN A 372 -7.33 11.55 8.33
N GLY A 373 -6.18 11.83 7.70
CA GLY A 373 -4.97 12.33 8.36
C GLY A 373 -4.74 13.83 8.11
N PRO A 374 -3.76 14.46 8.80
CA PRO A 374 -3.43 15.89 8.69
C PRO A 374 -2.94 16.35 7.30
N PHE A 375 -2.73 15.41 6.38
CA PHE A 375 -2.54 15.64 4.96
C PHE A 375 -3.81 15.16 4.23
N GLY A 376 -4.53 16.10 3.59
CA GLY A 376 -5.89 15.97 3.04
C GLY A 376 -6.45 14.56 2.79
N GLY A 377 -7.61 14.28 3.37
CA GLY A 377 -8.33 13.00 3.32
C GLY A 377 -8.30 12.31 1.94
N GLY A 378 -7.61 11.17 1.90
CA GLY A 378 -7.44 10.32 0.72
C GLY A 378 -6.02 9.77 0.59
N ALA A 379 -5.00 10.48 1.07
CA ALA A 379 -3.63 10.02 0.94
C ALA A 379 -3.23 8.96 1.98
N THR A 380 -2.44 7.96 1.57
CA THR A 380 -1.80 6.99 2.47
C THR A 380 -0.30 7.27 2.49
N ASP A 381 0.22 7.62 3.66
CA ASP A 381 1.65 7.86 3.87
C ASP A 381 2.29 6.62 4.51
N SER A 382 3.44 6.21 3.98
CA SER A 382 4.21 5.07 4.49
C SER A 382 5.65 5.51 4.78
N PHE A 383 6.09 5.30 6.03
CA PHE A 383 7.47 5.52 6.45
C PHE A 383 8.20 4.18 6.53
N THR A 384 9.35 4.07 5.89
CA THR A 384 10.23 2.89 5.95
C THR A 384 11.61 3.31 6.38
N THR A 385 12.14 2.71 7.45
CA THR A 385 13.58 2.83 7.77
C THR A 385 14.35 1.68 7.17
N ASN A 386 15.37 2.00 6.39
CA ASN A 386 16.21 1.03 5.70
C ASN A 386 17.36 0.55 6.60
N ASN A 387 17.97 -0.59 6.26
CA ASN A 387 19.04 -1.20 7.06
C ASN A 387 20.32 -0.36 7.15
N ASP A 388 20.51 0.58 6.22
CA ASP A 388 21.63 1.52 6.18
C ASP A 388 21.39 2.78 7.03
N GLY A 389 20.23 2.87 7.70
CA GLY A 389 19.84 4.03 8.50
C GLY A 389 19.15 5.13 7.71
N SER A 390 18.98 4.99 6.39
CA SER A 390 18.16 5.90 5.59
C SER A 390 16.67 5.73 5.90
N MET A 391 15.87 6.75 5.60
CA MET A 391 14.42 6.74 5.76
C MET A 391 13.77 7.05 4.42
N SER A 392 12.74 6.31 4.03
CA SER A 392 11.92 6.61 2.87
C SER A 392 10.49 6.93 3.30
N LEU A 393 9.93 8.00 2.74
CA LEU A 393 8.54 8.40 2.90
C LEU A 393 7.85 8.25 1.54
N SER A 394 6.85 7.38 1.44
CA SER A 394 6.02 7.24 0.23
C SER A 394 4.63 7.79 0.48
N ILE A 395 4.17 8.67 -0.42
CA ILE A 395 2.85 9.30 -0.37
C ILE A 395 2.03 8.73 -1.53
N SER A 396 0.87 8.15 -1.21
CA SER A 396 -0.12 7.71 -2.20
C SER A 396 -1.29 8.68 -2.25
N ASN A 397 -1.87 8.91 -3.43
CA ASN A 397 -3.10 9.71 -3.59
C ASN A 397 -4.37 8.94 -3.18
N ALA A 398 -5.54 9.59 -3.29
CA ALA A 398 -6.85 9.02 -2.95
C ALA A 398 -7.24 7.72 -3.69
N SER A 399 -6.61 7.41 -4.83
CA SER A 399 -6.80 6.16 -5.57
C SER A 399 -5.85 5.04 -5.13
N GLY A 400 -4.94 5.33 -4.19
CA GLY A 400 -3.88 4.41 -3.74
C GLY A 400 -2.67 4.38 -4.66
N ALA A 401 -2.60 5.23 -5.69
CA ALA A 401 -1.43 5.34 -6.55
C ALA A 401 -0.40 6.29 -5.93
N LEU A 402 0.89 5.95 -6.01
CA LEU A 402 1.97 6.81 -5.55
C LEU A 402 1.89 8.19 -6.24
N SER A 403 2.09 9.24 -5.44
CA SER A 403 2.30 10.62 -5.90
C SER A 403 3.72 11.09 -5.62
N ASP A 404 4.36 10.55 -4.57
CA ASP A 404 5.67 11.04 -4.12
C ASP A 404 6.44 9.94 -3.37
N THR A 405 7.77 9.99 -3.42
CA THR A 405 8.65 9.20 -2.56
C THR A 405 9.95 9.95 -2.26
N ASP A 406 10.06 10.45 -1.03
CA ASP A 406 11.28 11.04 -0.49
C ASP A 406 12.18 9.97 0.12
N THR A 407 13.49 10.10 -0.06
CA THR A 407 14.51 9.28 0.61
C THR A 407 15.52 10.18 1.31
N PHE A 408 15.61 10.05 2.63
CA PHE A 408 16.53 10.76 3.50
C PHE A 408 17.72 9.87 3.86
N GLY A 409 18.93 10.41 3.80
CA GLY A 409 20.16 9.73 4.20
C GLY A 409 20.24 9.48 5.71
N SER A 410 21.26 8.75 6.14
CA SER A 410 21.46 8.42 7.56
C SER A 410 21.69 9.64 8.48
N THR A 411 22.07 10.78 7.90
CA THR A 411 22.25 12.06 8.59
C THR A 411 21.00 12.96 8.52
N GLY A 412 19.92 12.48 7.89
CA GLY A 412 18.60 13.13 7.84
C GLY A 412 18.39 14.12 6.69
N GLU A 413 19.39 14.35 5.84
CA GLU A 413 19.25 15.12 4.61
C GLU A 413 18.44 14.37 3.56
N LEU A 414 17.64 15.10 2.77
CA LEU A 414 17.04 14.54 1.57
C LEU A 414 18.16 14.16 0.60
N THR A 415 18.09 12.94 0.06
CA THR A 415 19.04 12.36 -0.90
C THR A 415 18.38 12.08 -2.25
N GLN A 416 17.07 11.84 -2.25
CA GLN A 416 16.29 11.67 -3.47
C GLN A 416 14.82 12.02 -3.22
N ASP A 417 14.19 12.71 -4.16
CA ASP A 417 12.74 12.91 -4.27
C ASP A 417 12.30 12.23 -5.58
N ARG A 418 11.22 11.46 -5.54
CA ARG A 418 10.66 10.77 -6.71
C ARG A 418 9.19 11.12 -6.84
N GLN A 419 8.88 11.96 -7.82
CA GLN A 419 7.52 12.44 -8.03
C GLN A 419 6.79 11.56 -9.06
N PHE A 420 5.52 11.27 -8.76
CA PHE A 420 4.67 10.42 -9.59
C PHE A 420 3.44 11.18 -10.06
N THR A 421 3.14 11.09 -11.35
CA THR A 421 1.91 11.61 -11.94
C THR A 421 1.00 10.47 -12.36
N ASN A 422 -0.20 10.38 -11.78
CA ASN A 422 -1.15 9.29 -12.02
C ASN A 422 -0.56 7.87 -11.81
N GLY A 423 0.35 7.73 -10.84
CA GLY A 423 1.02 6.46 -10.51
C GLY A 423 2.21 6.10 -11.39
N TYR A 424 2.57 6.92 -12.38
CA TYR A 424 3.78 6.77 -13.18
C TYR A 424 4.88 7.68 -12.62
N LEU A 425 6.11 7.18 -12.56
CA LEU A 425 7.27 8.02 -12.24
C LEU A 425 7.36 9.12 -13.30
N ALA A 426 7.35 10.37 -12.86
CA ALA A 426 7.41 11.54 -13.72
C ALA A 426 8.75 12.25 -13.59
N ASP A 427 9.32 12.25 -12.39
CA ASP A 427 10.53 12.99 -12.06
C ASP A 427 11.29 12.31 -10.91
N VAL A 428 12.62 12.39 -10.94
CA VAL A 428 13.55 11.95 -9.89
C VAL A 428 14.59 13.03 -9.66
N ILE A 429 14.49 13.72 -8.52
CA ILE A 429 15.44 14.75 -8.11
C ILE A 429 16.45 14.13 -7.14
N ASN A 430 17.74 14.21 -7.47
CA ASN A 430 18.83 13.67 -6.68
C ASN A 430 19.53 14.80 -5.89
N TYR A 431 19.79 14.56 -4.61
CA TYR A 431 20.40 15.53 -3.71
C TYR A 431 21.72 15.02 -3.15
N THR A 432 22.71 15.91 -3.09
CA THR A 432 24.01 15.67 -2.44
C THR A 432 24.18 16.64 -1.28
N ASN A 433 24.25 16.12 -0.05
CA ASN A 433 24.27 16.94 1.19
C ASN A 433 23.07 17.90 1.30
N GLY A 434 21.89 17.47 0.85
CA GLY A 434 20.66 18.26 0.88
C GLY A 434 20.57 19.39 -0.16
N VAL A 435 21.49 19.43 -1.12
CA VAL A 435 21.43 20.33 -2.29
C VAL A 435 21.18 19.51 -3.53
N GLU A 436 20.25 19.96 -4.36
CA GLU A 436 19.95 19.35 -5.65
C GLU A 436 21.22 19.22 -6.50
N SER A 437 21.39 18.04 -7.12
CA SER A 437 22.57 17.67 -7.90
C SER A 437 22.22 17.10 -9.28
N GLY A 438 20.94 16.76 -9.50
CA GLY A 438 20.42 16.35 -10.79
C GLY A 438 18.94 16.03 -10.72
N GLU A 439 18.30 15.98 -11.88
CA GLU A 439 16.86 15.78 -12.03
C GLU A 439 16.60 14.97 -13.31
N ASP A 440 15.93 13.82 -13.20
CA ASP A 440 15.63 12.96 -14.34
C ASP A 440 14.11 12.93 -14.58
N PHE A 441 13.68 13.27 -15.79
CA PHE A 441 12.27 13.29 -16.18
C PHE A 441 11.88 12.05 -16.96
N TYR A 442 10.64 11.58 -16.76
CA TYR A 442 10.13 10.34 -17.34
C TYR A 442 8.77 10.54 -18.01
N ASN A 443 8.54 9.82 -19.10
CA ASN A 443 7.22 9.73 -19.72
C ASN A 443 6.32 8.67 -19.03
N THR A 444 5.06 8.56 -19.48
CA THR A 444 4.09 7.59 -18.94
C THR A 444 4.44 6.12 -19.22
N ALA A 445 5.41 5.83 -20.09
CA ALA A 445 5.98 4.50 -20.28
C ALA A 445 7.20 4.23 -19.38
N SER A 446 7.50 5.14 -18.45
CA SER A 446 8.67 5.10 -17.56
C SER A 446 10.00 5.07 -18.32
N GLN A 447 10.05 5.73 -19.47
CA GLN A 447 11.28 6.00 -20.19
C GLN A 447 11.76 7.40 -19.83
N GLU A 448 13.04 7.51 -19.51
CA GLU A 448 13.72 8.79 -19.29
C GLU A 448 13.63 9.63 -20.58
N THR A 449 13.19 10.87 -20.44
CA THR A 449 13.00 11.81 -21.56
C THR A 449 14.04 12.92 -21.53
N GLU A 450 14.46 13.30 -20.34
CA GLU A 450 15.41 14.38 -20.07
C GLU A 450 16.14 14.11 -18.76
N ALA A 451 17.42 14.46 -18.67
CA ALA A 451 18.22 14.37 -17.44
C ALA A 451 19.10 15.60 -17.27
N LEU A 452 18.97 16.26 -16.13
CA LEU A 452 19.75 17.41 -15.70
C LEU A 452 20.82 16.95 -14.71
N SER A 453 22.04 17.46 -14.86
CA SER A 453 23.13 17.25 -13.91
C SER A 453 23.79 18.57 -13.57
N ASP A 454 23.83 18.90 -12.29
CA ASP A 454 24.46 20.11 -11.76
C ASP A 454 25.85 19.80 -11.18
N PHE A 455 26.85 20.57 -11.62
CA PHE A 455 28.22 20.43 -11.17
C PHE A 455 28.55 21.44 -10.06
N THR A 456 29.44 21.05 -9.15
CA THR A 456 29.82 21.86 -7.98
C THR A 456 30.49 23.20 -8.33
N ASN A 457 30.99 23.36 -9.56
CA ASN A 457 31.54 24.60 -10.08
C ASN A 457 30.45 25.59 -10.59
N GLY A 458 29.17 25.21 -10.49
CA GLY A 458 28.02 26.02 -10.92
C GLY A 458 27.65 25.88 -12.40
N THR A 459 28.27 24.96 -13.15
CA THR A 459 27.86 24.61 -14.52
C THR A 459 26.86 23.45 -14.49
N SER A 460 26.15 23.21 -15.59
CA SER A 460 25.21 22.08 -15.70
C SER A 460 25.26 21.41 -17.07
N GLN A 461 24.69 20.21 -17.14
CA GLN A 461 24.40 19.52 -18.39
C GLN A 461 22.93 19.09 -18.42
N VAL A 462 22.30 19.18 -19.59
CA VAL A 462 20.94 18.67 -19.84
C VAL A 462 21.01 17.66 -20.98
N THR A 463 20.57 16.44 -20.75
CA THR A 463 20.52 15.38 -21.76
C THR A 463 19.09 15.11 -22.18
N PHE A 464 18.79 15.16 -23.46
CA PHE A 464 17.49 14.83 -24.05
C PHE A 464 17.55 13.45 -24.70
N TYR A 465 16.50 12.64 -24.53
CA TYR A 465 16.38 11.29 -25.12
C TYR A 465 15.19 11.16 -26.06
N THR A 466 14.30 12.15 -26.09
CA THR A 466 13.09 12.15 -26.92
C THR A 466 12.89 13.50 -27.60
N GLY A 467 12.07 13.54 -28.65
CA GLY A 467 11.90 14.76 -29.45
C GLY A 467 13.07 15.08 -30.37
N LEU A 468 14.04 14.17 -30.47
CA LEU A 468 15.25 14.32 -31.27
C LEU A 468 15.02 14.04 -32.77
N PRO A 469 15.89 14.57 -33.65
CA PRO A 469 16.00 14.13 -35.04
C PRO A 469 16.13 12.61 -35.17
N SER A 470 15.63 12.03 -36.27
CA SER A 470 15.58 10.57 -36.45
C SER A 470 16.94 9.86 -36.48
N ASN A 471 18.03 10.61 -36.68
CA ASN A 471 19.40 10.11 -36.68
C ASN A 471 20.06 10.15 -35.30
N GLU A 472 19.42 10.71 -34.28
CA GLU A 472 19.96 10.92 -32.94
C GLU A 472 19.29 10.00 -31.91
N THR A 473 20.06 9.63 -30.89
CA THR A 473 19.65 8.80 -29.75
C THR A 473 19.70 9.55 -28.42
N SER A 474 20.56 10.57 -28.33
CA SER A 474 20.60 11.55 -27.24
C SER A 474 21.30 12.84 -27.71
N GLU A 475 20.92 13.95 -27.11
CA GLU A 475 21.61 15.26 -27.19
C GLU A 475 21.93 15.71 -25.77
N THR A 476 23.20 15.98 -25.45
CA THR A 476 23.63 16.52 -24.16
C THR A 476 24.15 17.94 -24.33
N ASP A 477 23.46 18.91 -23.76
CA ASP A 477 23.82 20.32 -23.78
C ASP A 477 24.56 20.72 -22.51
N ALA A 478 25.69 21.39 -22.66
CA ALA A 478 26.44 21.95 -21.55
C ALA A 478 26.14 23.43 -21.38
N PHE A 479 25.94 23.87 -20.13
CA PHE A 479 25.60 25.24 -19.79
C PHE A 479 26.55 25.83 -18.73
N SER A 480 26.79 27.13 -18.85
CA SER A 480 27.65 27.89 -17.91
C SER A 480 27.03 28.17 -16.55
N GLY A 481 25.71 28.01 -16.39
CA GLY A 481 25.00 28.11 -15.12
C GLY A 481 24.40 26.76 -14.69
N ALA A 482 23.94 26.69 -13.44
CA ALA A 482 23.22 25.56 -12.86
C ALA A 482 21.82 25.43 -13.49
N ASN A 483 21.19 24.27 -13.38
CA ASN A 483 19.82 23.99 -13.82
C ASN A 483 19.56 24.31 -15.30
N GLY A 484 20.51 24.01 -16.19
CA GLY A 484 20.40 24.30 -17.61
C GLY A 484 20.33 25.80 -17.95
N THR A 485 20.77 26.68 -17.05
CA THR A 485 20.70 28.14 -17.25
C THR A 485 22.01 28.75 -17.74
N GLY A 486 21.96 30.00 -18.20
CA GLY A 486 23.14 30.72 -18.71
C GLY A 486 23.35 30.52 -20.20
N THR A 487 24.60 30.57 -20.65
CA THR A 487 24.99 30.36 -22.06
C THR A 487 25.31 28.88 -22.29
N ARG A 488 24.78 28.29 -23.37
CA ARG A 488 25.18 26.97 -23.89
C ARG A 488 26.64 27.03 -24.31
N THR A 489 27.48 26.23 -23.66
CA THR A 489 28.93 26.19 -23.88
C THR A 489 29.35 25.09 -24.85
N GLY A 490 28.52 24.06 -25.00
CA GLY A 490 28.71 22.97 -25.94
C GLY A 490 27.47 22.07 -26.08
N ALA A 491 27.58 21.08 -26.94
CA ALA A 491 26.57 20.06 -27.21
C ALA A 491 27.25 18.74 -27.59
N LEU A 492 26.62 17.61 -27.28
CA LEU A 492 27.07 16.28 -27.66
C LEU A 492 25.89 15.49 -28.20
N PHE A 493 25.97 15.05 -29.45
CA PHE A 493 24.95 14.27 -30.14
C PHE A 493 25.41 12.83 -30.29
N ASN A 494 24.65 11.88 -29.75
CA ASN A 494 24.86 10.46 -30.01
C ASN A 494 23.97 10.01 -31.16
N LEU A 495 24.57 9.45 -32.21
CA LEU A 495 23.87 9.08 -33.42
C LEU A 495 23.46 7.60 -33.41
N THR A 496 22.36 7.30 -34.10
CA THR A 496 21.75 5.96 -34.23
C THR A 496 22.66 4.91 -34.88
N ASN A 497 23.68 5.32 -35.62
CA ASN A 497 24.70 4.46 -36.21
C ASN A 497 25.84 4.11 -35.22
N GLY A 498 25.79 4.60 -33.98
CA GLY A 498 26.80 4.36 -32.93
C GLY A 498 27.98 5.34 -32.93
N THR A 499 27.95 6.40 -33.76
CA THR A 499 28.94 7.49 -33.72
C THR A 499 28.44 8.65 -32.85
N SER A 500 29.27 9.65 -32.60
CA SER A 500 28.84 10.88 -31.94
C SER A 500 29.50 12.13 -32.52
N GLN A 501 28.91 13.28 -32.21
CA GLN A 501 29.37 14.59 -32.63
C GLN A 501 29.41 15.51 -31.40
N GLU A 502 30.53 16.19 -31.15
CA GLU A 502 30.70 17.14 -30.06
C GLU A 502 30.91 18.55 -30.62
N TYR A 503 30.06 19.49 -30.20
CA TYR A 503 30.08 20.88 -30.60
C TYR A 503 30.52 21.76 -29.42
N SER A 504 31.51 22.62 -29.63
CA SER A 504 32.02 23.57 -28.63
C SER A 504 31.83 25.01 -29.09
N PHE A 505 31.25 25.86 -28.23
CA PHE A 505 30.98 27.28 -28.52
C PHE A 505 31.86 28.25 -27.72
N THR A 506 32.50 27.78 -26.65
CA THR A 506 33.24 28.62 -25.70
C THR A 506 34.53 27.95 -25.27
N GLY A 507 35.46 28.72 -24.68
CA GLY A 507 36.77 28.18 -24.28
C GLY A 507 37.69 27.87 -25.46
N LEU A 508 37.33 28.32 -26.67
CA LEU A 508 38.09 28.10 -27.89
C LEU A 508 39.30 29.05 -28.01
N PRO A 509 40.35 28.65 -28.75
CA PRO A 509 41.42 29.54 -29.17
C PRO A 509 40.92 30.86 -29.79
N SER A 510 41.72 31.92 -29.63
CA SER A 510 41.39 33.24 -30.18
C SER A 510 41.20 33.19 -31.69
N GLY A 511 39.99 33.50 -32.15
CA GLY A 511 39.64 33.60 -33.57
C GLY A 511 38.63 32.55 -34.04
N GLU A 512 38.45 31.47 -33.28
CA GLU A 512 37.44 30.44 -33.53
C GLU A 512 36.08 30.86 -32.92
N SER A 513 35.00 30.62 -33.65
CA SER A 513 33.62 30.81 -33.17
C SER A 513 32.99 29.51 -32.70
N SER A 514 33.37 28.39 -33.30
CA SER A 514 32.84 27.06 -33.03
C SER A 514 33.82 25.98 -33.48
N VAL A 515 33.77 24.84 -32.81
CA VAL A 515 34.44 23.62 -33.24
C VAL A 515 33.48 22.46 -33.13
N ASP A 516 33.39 21.68 -34.20
CA ASP A 516 32.56 20.49 -34.31
C ASP A 516 33.44 19.26 -34.54
N GLN A 517 33.33 18.25 -33.67
CA GLN A 517 34.22 17.09 -33.65
C GLN A 517 33.43 15.81 -33.80
N PHE A 518 33.86 14.95 -34.73
CA PHE A 518 33.18 13.70 -35.03
C PHE A 518 33.96 12.51 -34.50
N PHE A 519 33.25 11.56 -33.89
CA PHE A 519 33.84 10.40 -33.22
C PHE A 519 33.21 9.10 -33.68
N SER A 520 34.03 8.05 -33.81
CA SER A 520 33.58 6.73 -34.27
C SER A 520 32.74 5.94 -33.26
N GLY A 521 32.71 6.35 -31.99
CA GLY A 521 31.90 5.77 -30.92
C GLY A 521 30.93 6.80 -30.33
N THR A 522 30.02 6.36 -29.46
CA THR A 522 29.12 7.26 -28.72
C THR A 522 29.86 7.99 -27.59
N ASN A 523 29.28 9.06 -27.08
CA ASN A 523 29.79 9.87 -25.97
C ASN A 523 31.20 10.43 -26.22
N ALA A 524 31.45 10.93 -27.43
CA ALA A 524 32.77 11.42 -27.87
C ALA A 524 33.90 10.39 -27.65
N SER A 525 33.58 9.10 -27.77
CA SER A 525 34.54 8.01 -27.55
C SER A 525 35.04 7.40 -28.87
N GLY A 526 36.11 6.60 -28.77
CA GLY A 526 36.72 5.96 -29.93
C GLY A 526 37.73 6.87 -30.64
N THR A 527 37.77 6.79 -31.97
CA THR A 527 38.69 7.58 -32.79
C THR A 527 37.96 8.82 -33.30
N GLN A 528 38.58 9.99 -33.12
CA GLN A 528 38.14 11.21 -33.77
C GLN A 528 38.34 11.08 -35.29
N THR A 529 37.27 11.23 -36.06
CA THR A 529 37.28 11.04 -37.51
C THR A 529 37.48 12.35 -38.26
N GLU A 530 36.98 13.44 -37.69
CA GLU A 530 36.97 14.78 -38.29
C GLU A 530 36.88 15.88 -37.22
N SER A 531 37.39 17.07 -37.53
CA SER A 531 37.14 18.33 -36.82
C SER A 531 36.85 19.45 -37.79
N LEU A 532 35.79 20.20 -37.56
CA LEU A 532 35.41 21.37 -38.33
C LEU A 532 35.50 22.61 -37.44
N TYR A 533 36.38 23.54 -37.82
CA TYR A 533 36.64 24.78 -37.12
C TYR A 533 36.02 25.93 -37.90
N ASP A 534 35.11 26.67 -37.28
CA ASP A 534 34.64 27.94 -37.84
C ASP A 534 35.38 29.11 -37.19
N PHE A 535 35.75 30.08 -38.02
CA PHE A 535 36.45 31.26 -37.59
C PHE A 535 35.51 32.47 -37.59
N THR A 536 35.74 33.37 -36.64
CA THR A 536 34.99 34.62 -36.45
C THR A 536 35.01 35.58 -37.65
N ASN A 537 35.93 35.38 -38.60
CA ASN A 537 35.99 36.12 -39.87
C ASN A 537 35.05 35.52 -40.96
N GLY A 538 34.33 34.44 -40.67
CA GLY A 538 33.41 33.75 -41.56
C GLY A 538 34.02 32.66 -42.44
N THR A 539 35.32 32.34 -42.29
CA THR A 539 35.97 31.19 -42.94
C THR A 539 35.89 29.95 -42.06
N SER A 540 36.16 28.76 -42.62
CA SER A 540 36.24 27.52 -41.85
C SER A 540 37.40 26.63 -42.30
N GLN A 541 37.72 25.64 -41.48
CA GLN A 541 38.70 24.60 -41.76
C GLN A 541 38.15 23.23 -41.35
N ALA A 542 38.17 22.26 -42.27
CA ALA A 542 37.86 20.86 -41.96
C ALA A 542 39.17 20.05 -41.88
N GLN A 543 39.34 19.27 -40.81
CA GLN A 543 40.46 18.37 -40.59
C GLN A 543 39.95 16.93 -40.53
N TYR A 544 40.49 16.04 -41.35
CA TYR A 544 40.09 14.64 -41.45
C TYR A 544 41.22 13.72 -41.01
N PHE A 545 40.89 12.70 -40.21
CA PHE A 545 41.86 11.76 -39.63
C PHE A 545 41.65 10.31 -40.10
N THR A 546 40.49 10.00 -40.69
CA THR A 546 40.13 8.65 -41.13
C THR A 546 39.47 8.68 -42.50
N GLY A 547 39.32 7.51 -43.15
CA GLY A 547 38.76 7.44 -44.51
C GLY A 547 39.67 8.03 -45.60
N LEU A 548 40.93 8.32 -45.25
CA LEU A 548 41.90 8.95 -46.13
C LEU A 548 42.54 7.97 -47.12
N SER A 549 43.15 8.52 -48.17
CA SER A 549 43.94 7.75 -49.12
C SER A 549 45.11 7.03 -48.44
N SER A 550 45.50 5.86 -48.98
CA SER A 550 46.61 5.08 -48.42
C SER A 550 47.90 5.92 -48.29
N GLY A 551 48.48 5.93 -47.09
CA GLY A 551 49.71 6.67 -46.79
C GLY A 551 49.48 8.12 -46.34
N VAL A 552 48.24 8.60 -46.29
CA VAL A 552 47.85 9.89 -45.70
C VAL A 552 47.42 9.66 -44.24
N SER A 553 47.93 10.47 -43.32
CA SER A 553 47.57 10.45 -41.89
C SER A 553 46.56 11.54 -41.51
N GLU A 554 46.59 12.68 -42.21
CA GLU A 554 45.71 13.82 -41.93
C GLU A 554 45.51 14.63 -43.21
N LEU A 555 44.30 15.17 -43.39
CA LEU A 555 43.94 16.05 -44.49
C LEU A 555 43.23 17.28 -43.92
N ILE A 556 43.72 18.46 -44.24
CA ILE A 556 43.17 19.74 -43.77
C ILE A 556 42.69 20.54 -44.98
N GLU A 557 41.45 21.00 -44.99
CA GLU A 557 40.85 21.78 -46.07
C GLU A 557 40.34 23.12 -45.52
N ASN A 558 40.66 24.22 -46.19
CA ASN A 558 40.32 25.56 -45.74
C ASN A 558 39.30 26.21 -46.69
N TYR A 559 38.21 26.74 -46.17
CA TYR A 559 37.10 27.26 -46.96
C TYR A 559 36.79 28.74 -46.68
N MET A 560 36.29 29.43 -47.71
CA MET A 560 35.89 30.86 -47.62
C MET A 560 34.60 31.11 -46.83
N GLY A 561 33.78 30.08 -46.59
CA GLY A 561 32.56 30.14 -45.78
C GLY A 561 32.70 29.34 -44.49
N ALA A 562 31.77 29.55 -43.56
CA ALA A 562 31.59 28.72 -42.37
C ALA A 562 31.08 27.32 -42.75
N ASP A 563 31.11 26.39 -41.81
CA ASP A 563 30.56 25.04 -41.91
C ASP A 563 31.17 24.20 -43.05
N GLY A 564 32.44 24.42 -43.39
CA GLY A 564 33.11 23.75 -44.51
C GLY A 564 32.55 24.16 -45.88
N ALA A 565 31.80 25.26 -45.96
CA ALA A 565 31.09 25.67 -47.17
C ALA A 565 31.85 26.74 -47.98
N GLY A 566 31.42 26.92 -49.23
CA GLY A 566 31.98 27.93 -50.13
C GLY A 566 33.18 27.40 -50.94
N THR A 567 34.02 28.32 -51.41
CA THR A 567 35.20 27.96 -52.21
C THR A 567 36.31 27.46 -51.31
N GLU A 568 36.83 26.27 -51.61
CA GLU A 568 38.07 25.75 -51.02
C GLU A 568 39.26 26.62 -51.46
N THR A 569 39.99 27.15 -50.48
CA THR A 569 41.10 28.08 -50.67
C THR A 569 42.44 27.38 -50.72
N SER A 570 42.59 26.34 -49.91
CA SER A 570 43.81 25.55 -49.79
C SER A 570 43.54 24.22 -49.07
N GLN A 571 44.46 23.29 -49.24
CA GLN A 571 44.45 21.96 -48.64
C GLN A 571 45.86 21.60 -48.15
N ILE A 572 45.98 20.93 -47.01
CA ILE A 572 47.21 20.34 -46.50
C ILE A 572 47.02 18.83 -46.42
N THR A 573 47.90 18.06 -47.07
CA THR A 573 47.93 16.60 -46.99
C THR A 573 49.17 16.17 -46.21
N ASP A 574 48.98 15.58 -45.04
CA ASP A 574 50.05 15.04 -44.22
C ASP A 574 50.15 13.54 -44.44
N PHE A 575 51.35 13.07 -44.77
CA PHE A 575 51.61 11.67 -45.04
C PHE A 575 52.11 10.96 -43.78
N SER A 576 51.77 9.68 -43.66
CA SER A 576 52.22 8.84 -42.53
C SER A 576 53.74 8.66 -42.46
N ALA A 577 54.47 9.01 -43.53
CA ALA A 577 55.93 9.03 -43.56
C ALA A 577 56.54 10.32 -42.92
N GLY A 578 55.72 11.29 -42.54
CA GLY A 578 56.10 12.52 -41.85
C GLY A 578 56.34 13.75 -42.73
N ASN A 579 56.24 13.61 -44.05
CA ASN A 579 56.23 14.71 -45.01
C ASN A 579 54.82 15.23 -45.26
N SER A 580 54.68 16.39 -45.89
CA SER A 580 53.39 16.97 -46.25
C SER A 580 53.37 17.63 -47.63
N GLN A 581 52.17 17.94 -48.11
CA GLN A 581 51.91 18.81 -49.24
C GLN A 581 50.92 19.91 -48.87
N VAL A 582 51.10 21.12 -49.40
CA VAL A 582 50.15 22.23 -49.30
C VAL A 582 49.72 22.63 -50.70
N SER A 583 48.45 22.47 -51.01
CA SER A 583 47.83 22.91 -52.26
C SER A 583 47.06 24.20 -52.03
N THR A 584 47.30 25.23 -52.84
CA THR A 584 46.60 26.53 -52.80
C THR A 584 45.81 26.72 -54.09
N TYR A 585 44.57 27.20 -53.99
CA TYR A 585 43.63 27.35 -55.10
C TYR A 585 43.17 28.78 -55.35
N THR A 586 43.37 29.67 -54.37
CA THR A 586 42.92 31.07 -54.43
C THR A 586 44.06 32.02 -54.07
N GLY A 587 43.99 33.28 -54.50
CA GLY A 587 45.07 34.26 -54.26
C GLY A 587 46.33 34.05 -55.12
N LEU A 588 46.25 33.19 -56.14
CA LEU A 588 47.33 32.86 -57.07
C LEU A 588 47.52 33.92 -58.17
N ALA A 589 48.61 33.83 -58.93
CA ALA A 589 48.81 34.67 -60.11
C ALA A 589 47.74 34.38 -61.19
N SER A 590 47.43 35.36 -62.04
CA SER A 590 46.32 35.24 -63.01
C SER A 590 46.48 34.10 -64.05
N ASN A 591 47.68 33.58 -64.22
CA ASN A 591 47.98 32.46 -65.12
C ASN A 591 47.98 31.09 -64.41
N GLU A 592 47.73 31.05 -63.10
CA GLU A 592 47.76 29.85 -62.27
C GLU A 592 46.33 29.44 -61.86
N THR A 593 46.13 28.13 -61.70
CA THR A 593 44.88 27.52 -61.25
C THR A 593 45.05 26.79 -59.92
N SER A 594 46.25 26.31 -59.64
CA SER A 594 46.65 25.74 -58.34
C SER A 594 48.17 25.78 -58.20
N GLU A 595 48.64 25.81 -56.96
CA GLU A 595 50.03 25.61 -56.58
C GLU A 595 50.09 24.51 -55.50
N THR A 596 50.87 23.45 -55.71
CA THR A 596 51.12 22.40 -54.71
C THR A 596 52.59 22.38 -54.29
N GLN A 597 52.84 22.69 -53.01
CA GLN A 597 54.18 22.73 -52.43
C GLN A 597 54.41 21.51 -51.55
N ALA A 598 55.56 20.83 -51.70
CA ALA A 598 55.91 19.65 -50.92
C ALA A 598 56.93 19.97 -49.83
N PHE A 599 56.73 19.48 -48.61
CA PHE A 599 57.54 19.79 -47.44
C PHE A 599 58.06 18.53 -46.74
N THR A 600 59.23 18.64 -46.10
CA THR A 600 59.83 17.51 -45.36
C THR A 600 59.16 17.22 -44.01
N GLY A 601 58.43 18.17 -43.44
CA GLY A 601 57.70 18.02 -42.19
C GLY A 601 56.19 18.00 -42.41
N ALA A 602 55.45 17.63 -41.37
CA ALA A 602 53.99 17.69 -41.31
C ALA A 602 53.48 19.14 -41.35
N ASN A 603 52.21 19.34 -41.66
CA ASN A 603 51.50 20.63 -41.61
C ASN A 603 52.15 21.74 -42.46
N GLY A 604 52.78 21.37 -43.58
CA GLY A 604 53.47 22.33 -44.46
C GLY A 604 54.73 22.93 -43.84
N THR A 605 55.34 22.26 -42.87
CA THR A 605 56.52 22.75 -42.15
C THR A 605 57.82 22.08 -42.62
N GLY A 606 58.96 22.66 -42.25
CA GLY A 606 60.29 22.13 -42.61
C GLY A 606 60.81 22.70 -43.92
N THR A 607 61.60 21.92 -44.65
CA THR A 607 62.20 22.36 -45.91
C THR A 607 61.24 22.08 -47.06
N GLN A 608 60.97 23.10 -47.87
CA GLN A 608 60.28 22.92 -49.14
C GLN A 608 61.16 22.13 -50.10
N THR A 609 60.62 21.04 -50.64
CA THR A 609 61.32 20.10 -51.54
C THR A 609 60.95 20.32 -52.99
N ALA A 610 59.70 20.73 -53.25
CA ALA A 610 59.20 21.09 -54.57
C ALA A 610 58.01 22.06 -54.50
N ALA A 611 57.69 22.70 -55.63
CA ALA A 611 56.47 23.48 -55.89
C ALA A 611 55.96 23.18 -57.30
N LEU A 612 54.68 22.86 -57.44
CA LEU A 612 54.04 22.50 -58.70
C LEU A 612 52.92 23.49 -59.02
N PHE A 613 53.02 24.21 -60.12
CA PHE A 613 52.04 25.18 -60.59
C PHE A 613 51.25 24.62 -61.77
N ASN A 614 49.93 24.58 -61.65
CA ASN A 614 49.05 24.29 -62.78
C ASN A 614 48.59 25.59 -63.43
N LEU A 615 48.76 25.68 -64.75
CA LEU A 615 48.51 26.91 -65.48
C LEU A 615 47.15 26.90 -66.19
N THR A 616 46.57 28.07 -66.40
CA THR A 616 45.22 28.25 -66.99
C THR A 616 45.12 27.77 -68.45
N ASN A 617 46.25 27.62 -69.14
CA ASN A 617 46.34 27.07 -70.50
C ASN A 617 46.39 25.52 -70.54
N GLY A 618 46.33 24.84 -69.39
CA GLY A 618 46.38 23.39 -69.27
C GLY A 618 47.78 22.78 -69.21
N THR A 619 48.85 23.59 -69.14
CA THR A 619 50.23 23.12 -68.87
C THR A 619 50.55 23.19 -67.38
N SER A 620 51.71 22.67 -66.96
CA SER A 620 52.19 22.83 -65.59
C SER A 620 53.70 23.06 -65.53
N GLN A 621 54.15 23.54 -64.37
CA GLN A 621 55.54 23.86 -64.07
C GLN A 621 55.90 23.31 -62.70
N GLU A 622 56.96 22.52 -62.58
CA GLU A 622 57.45 21.98 -61.31
C GLU A 622 58.84 22.54 -60.99
N TYR A 623 58.95 23.18 -59.84
CA TYR A 623 60.20 23.66 -59.27
C TYR A 623 60.68 22.69 -58.19
N SER A 624 61.86 22.11 -58.35
CA SER A 624 62.48 21.16 -57.42
C SER A 624 63.68 21.79 -56.70
N PHE A 625 63.75 21.62 -55.38
CA PHE A 625 64.82 22.17 -54.52
C PHE A 625 65.75 21.09 -53.93
N THR A 626 65.32 19.82 -53.94
CA THR A 626 66.04 18.71 -53.32
C THR A 626 66.06 17.48 -54.24
N GLY A 627 66.89 16.49 -53.92
CA GLY A 627 67.05 15.31 -54.79
C GLY A 627 67.78 15.59 -56.11
N LEU A 628 68.45 16.74 -56.20
CA LEU A 628 69.11 17.24 -57.40
C LEU A 628 70.52 16.66 -57.58
N SER A 629 71.09 16.80 -58.78
CA SER A 629 72.47 16.40 -59.04
C SER A 629 73.45 17.29 -58.27
N SER A 630 74.64 16.75 -57.96
CA SER A 630 75.67 17.50 -57.25
C SER A 630 76.02 18.80 -57.97
N GLY A 631 75.80 19.94 -57.30
CA GLY A 631 76.12 21.28 -57.80
C GLY A 631 74.91 22.09 -58.26
N GLU A 632 73.74 21.46 -58.43
CA GLU A 632 72.45 22.12 -58.72
C GLU A 632 71.84 22.68 -57.42
N SER A 633 71.27 23.88 -57.49
CA SER A 633 70.51 24.50 -56.40
C SER A 633 69.00 24.34 -56.58
N SER A 634 68.53 24.33 -57.82
CA SER A 634 67.12 24.16 -58.17
C SER A 634 66.97 23.74 -59.63
N VAL A 635 65.85 23.09 -59.94
CA VAL A 635 65.46 22.73 -61.30
C VAL A 635 64.00 23.09 -61.52
N ASP A 636 63.73 23.81 -62.60
CA ASP A 636 62.39 24.18 -63.04
C ASP A 636 62.03 23.40 -64.30
N GLN A 637 60.94 22.64 -64.27
CA GLN A 637 60.53 21.72 -65.32
C GLN A 637 59.15 22.08 -65.86
N PHE A 638 59.02 22.19 -67.18
CA PHE A 638 57.77 22.55 -67.84
C PHE A 638 57.15 21.32 -68.50
N PHE A 639 55.84 21.16 -68.33
CA PHE A 639 55.10 19.99 -68.81
C PHE A 639 53.90 20.40 -69.66
N SER A 640 53.63 19.63 -70.71
CA SER A 640 52.54 19.90 -71.65
C SER A 640 51.14 19.63 -71.10
N GLY A 641 51.02 18.98 -69.94
CA GLY A 641 49.77 18.73 -69.22
C GLY A 641 49.81 19.28 -67.80
N THR A 642 48.68 19.24 -67.09
CA THR A 642 48.58 19.59 -65.67
C THR A 642 49.20 18.52 -64.78
N ASN A 643 49.49 18.85 -63.52
CA ASN A 643 50.05 17.96 -62.51
C ASN A 643 51.37 17.29 -62.93
N ALA A 644 52.27 18.04 -63.56
CA ALA A 644 53.54 17.54 -64.11
C ALA A 644 53.35 16.34 -65.08
N SER A 645 52.19 16.26 -65.75
CA SER A 645 51.88 15.18 -66.69
C SER A 645 52.14 15.56 -68.14
N GLY A 646 52.15 14.56 -69.02
CA GLY A 646 52.39 14.76 -70.45
C GLY A 646 53.88 14.73 -70.80
N THR A 647 54.27 15.51 -71.81
CA THR A 647 55.67 15.60 -72.24
C THR A 647 56.34 16.75 -71.51
N GLN A 648 57.49 16.49 -70.89
CA GLN A 648 58.38 17.55 -70.41
C GLN A 648 58.93 18.31 -71.63
N THR A 649 58.74 19.63 -71.67
CA THR A 649 59.08 20.47 -72.83
C THR A 649 60.36 21.26 -72.61
N GLU A 650 60.67 21.61 -71.36
CA GLU A 650 61.82 22.42 -71.00
C GLU A 650 62.26 22.10 -69.57
N SER A 651 63.56 22.25 -69.30
CA SER A 651 64.15 22.26 -67.95
C SER A 651 65.11 23.43 -67.81
N LEU A 652 65.02 24.18 -66.73
CA LEU A 652 65.97 25.22 -66.35
C LEU A 652 66.67 24.80 -65.06
N TYR A 653 67.98 24.63 -65.12
CA TYR A 653 68.84 24.23 -64.01
C TYR A 653 69.55 25.47 -63.48
N ASP A 654 69.41 25.74 -62.19
CA ASP A 654 70.23 26.71 -61.48
C ASP A 654 71.31 25.98 -60.68
N PHE A 655 72.54 26.50 -60.73
CA PHE A 655 73.70 25.90 -60.06
C PHE A 655 74.13 26.74 -58.86
N THR A 656 74.65 26.05 -57.85
CA THR A 656 75.22 26.65 -56.62
C THR A 656 76.38 27.63 -56.85
N ASN A 657 77.00 27.61 -58.04
CA ASN A 657 78.02 28.57 -58.45
C ASN A 657 77.45 29.88 -59.04
N GLY A 658 76.13 30.04 -59.10
CA GLY A 658 75.43 31.21 -59.61
C GLY A 658 75.21 31.22 -61.13
N THR A 659 75.39 30.10 -61.83
CA THR A 659 75.07 29.97 -63.27
C THR A 659 73.74 29.25 -63.48
N SER A 660 73.10 29.46 -64.64
CA SER A 660 71.86 28.78 -65.02
C SER A 660 71.98 28.17 -66.43
N GLN A 661 71.31 27.06 -66.67
CA GLN A 661 71.26 26.36 -67.96
C GLN A 661 69.84 25.97 -68.33
N ALA A 662 69.38 26.33 -69.54
CA ALA A 662 68.13 25.84 -70.10
C ALA A 662 68.38 24.64 -71.04
N GLN A 663 67.52 23.63 -70.96
CA GLN A 663 67.47 22.46 -71.83
C GLN A 663 66.07 22.33 -72.42
N TYR A 664 65.98 22.42 -73.74
CA TYR A 664 64.72 22.21 -74.48
C TYR A 664 64.59 20.75 -74.87
N GLU A 665 63.46 20.14 -74.52
CA GLU A 665 63.11 18.78 -74.91
C GLU A 665 62.22 18.83 -76.17
N PRO A 666 62.75 18.52 -77.36
CA PRO A 666 61.94 18.57 -78.57
C PRO A 666 60.82 17.50 -78.50
N PRO A 667 59.62 17.79 -79.03
CA PRO A 667 58.57 16.79 -79.11
C PRO A 667 59.10 15.57 -79.86
N ARG A 668 58.94 14.38 -79.29
CA ARG A 668 59.25 13.12 -79.97
C ARG A 668 58.32 12.97 -81.17
N GLU A 669 58.71 13.52 -82.32
CA GLU A 669 58.09 13.17 -83.59
C GLU A 669 58.26 11.67 -83.78
N SER A 670 57.15 10.93 -83.68
CA SER A 670 57.09 9.56 -84.17
C SER A 670 57.30 9.62 -85.67
N TRP A 671 58.55 9.47 -86.12
CA TRP A 671 58.86 9.15 -87.51
C TRP A 671 58.22 7.79 -87.83
N ARG A 672 56.93 7.78 -88.20
CA ARG A 672 56.36 6.66 -88.93
C ARG A 672 57.09 6.63 -90.25
N LEU A 673 58.10 5.77 -90.33
CA LEU A 673 58.70 5.33 -91.58
C LEU A 673 57.55 4.77 -92.44
N LEU A 674 57.07 5.54 -93.40
CA LEU A 674 56.22 5.06 -94.48
C LEU A 674 57.07 4.09 -95.30
N GLY A 675 57.06 2.82 -94.89
CA GLY A 675 57.56 1.72 -95.66
C GLY A 675 56.72 1.59 -96.93
N LEU A 676 57.30 2.02 -98.04
CA LEU A 676 56.94 1.57 -99.38
C LEU A 676 57.16 0.04 -99.44
N SER A 677 56.07 -0.70 -99.62
CA SER A 677 56.05 -1.96 -100.38
C SER A 677 54.68 -2.10 -101.04
#